data_AF-A0A9D9L0I6-F1
#
_entry.id   AF-A0A9D9L0I6-F1
#
_cell.length_a   1.000
_cell.length_b   1.000
_cell.length_c   1.000
_cell.angle_alpha   90.00
_cell.angle_beta   90.00
_cell.angle_gamma   90.00
#
_symmetry.space_group_name_H-M   'P 1'
#
loop_
_entity.id
_entity.type
_entity.pdbx_description
1 polymer ?
#
loop_
_entity_poly.entity_id
_entity_poly.type
_entity_poly.pdbx_seq_one_letter_code
_entity_poly.pdbx_strand_id
1 'polypeptide(L)'
;TAENKGLRKEQDKHSYTDETRLTRSQFYARLCEKTGIRSFEEFWEKYFEIEGLKLTPEEFCKNMHTYCVLVRSEETAQELACDGTLARERHMAHRIREALDSGKRVLAVTGGLHSAGLAELLEKGDISPVKLHKIPFDMEGCYPMAYSYEAADALHGYASGMSYPYFYDTITAKLKSGADTSSVYDEAALELLINTAKETAKRDVSVSIADVTAAKSMMTGLAALRNISQCGIYEVEDGITSSFIKGEKTIAAALPISVMHRLATGDSVGHIGDSRHTPPLIADFQKQCEAFKLKYASVTPHEADVQLFSGEKGPALSRFFHRMEYLGTDFCNMLKGPDLHRSRDRSRVREQWRYRRTPKVDAVLIDHTTDGFTIEEACVNTAARALMDRRRSADAAQTAVDCFLMGVDMTDEQQRLIDAMIAADGDFFSLGEGLGCFARLHELRELYNISDNSSYGHMDSCMGKLMSALPAMANVPSENAEDTVRVIRRMFSLTGGVMAHWRDTLEEELLTLTAARDKQAEVYGAAMGLLYAMDHSRRGETENAMRGYLKGSSEVRKQGAAFLKGLFSTAGDIMLADDSFIRMTDELLTSLSHLDFLEILPSMKLAFGYFTPSEIREIARSAAALHGADGTDITNAEMIDEGLFVYGRKLDEEIALNLKGGSRLG
;
A
#
# COMPACT_ATOMS: atom_id res chain seq x y z
N THR A 1 23.19 -33.62 -11.70
CA THR A 1 21.81 -33.10 -11.84
C THR A 1 21.62 -32.52 -13.22
N ALA A 2 20.46 -32.75 -13.83
CA ALA A 2 20.15 -32.27 -15.19
C ALA A 2 19.86 -30.76 -15.18
N GLU A 3 20.09 -30.08 -16.30
CA GLU A 3 19.77 -28.66 -16.49
C GLU A 3 18.24 -28.44 -16.37
N ASN A 4 17.80 -27.38 -15.69
CA ASN A 4 16.39 -27.07 -15.42
C ASN A 4 15.58 -28.15 -14.65
N LYS A 5 16.24 -29.06 -13.92
CA LYS A 5 15.59 -30.06 -13.05
C LYS A 5 16.21 -30.08 -11.65
N GLY A 6 15.41 -30.42 -10.64
CA GLY A 6 15.87 -30.59 -9.26
C GLY A 6 16.55 -29.33 -8.71
N LEU A 7 17.78 -29.49 -8.22
CA LEU A 7 18.66 -28.41 -7.72
C LEU A 7 19.10 -27.37 -8.78
N ARG A 8 18.81 -27.57 -10.07
CA ARG A 8 19.24 -26.69 -11.19
C ARG A 8 18.08 -25.98 -11.89
N LYS A 9 16.93 -25.84 -11.22
CA LYS A 9 15.76 -25.14 -11.77
C LYS A 9 15.90 -23.63 -11.47
N GLU A 10 15.77 -22.78 -12.48
CA GLU A 10 15.90 -21.30 -12.35
C GLU A 10 14.74 -20.63 -11.61
N GLN A 11 13.67 -21.35 -11.27
CA GLN A 11 12.59 -20.81 -10.45
C GLN A 11 13.01 -20.81 -8.99
N ASP A 12 12.87 -19.66 -8.32
CA ASP A 12 12.90 -19.58 -6.85
C ASP A 12 11.89 -20.58 -6.28
N LYS A 13 12.41 -21.69 -5.76
CA LYS A 13 11.60 -22.62 -5.00
C LYS A 13 11.30 -21.95 -3.67
N HIS A 14 10.05 -21.55 -3.43
CA HIS A 14 9.58 -21.16 -2.10
C HIS A 14 9.76 -22.28 -1.03
N SER A 15 10.06 -23.53 -1.44
CA SER A 15 10.43 -24.62 -0.54
C SER A 15 11.43 -25.60 -1.19
N TYR A 16 12.52 -25.91 -0.48
CA TYR A 16 13.52 -26.93 -0.88
C TYR A 16 13.05 -28.37 -0.61
N THR A 17 12.00 -28.54 0.19
CA THR A 17 11.31 -29.81 0.48
C THR A 17 10.09 -29.94 -0.41
N ASP A 18 10.30 -30.50 -1.61
CA ASP A 18 9.22 -30.82 -2.53
C ASP A 18 8.50 -32.11 -2.08
N GLU A 19 7.56 -31.96 -1.14
CA GLU A 19 6.75 -33.06 -0.60
C GLU A 19 5.67 -33.56 -1.57
N THR A 20 5.55 -32.96 -2.77
CA THR A 20 4.62 -33.45 -3.81
C THR A 20 4.87 -34.92 -4.18
N ARG A 21 6.08 -35.43 -3.93
CA ARG A 21 6.46 -36.84 -4.13
C ARG A 21 5.80 -37.79 -3.12
N LEU A 22 5.61 -37.32 -1.89
CA LEU A 22 4.93 -38.06 -0.82
C LEU A 22 3.40 -38.03 -1.02
N THR A 23 2.86 -36.92 -1.56
CA THR A 23 1.41 -36.66 -1.65
C THR A 23 0.77 -36.89 -3.03
N ARG A 24 1.54 -37.02 -4.12
CA ARG A 24 1.00 -37.13 -5.50
C ARG A 24 1.50 -38.35 -6.31
N SER A 25 2.14 -39.32 -5.67
CA SER A 25 2.60 -40.54 -6.35
C SER A 25 1.42 -41.45 -6.74
N GLN A 26 1.60 -42.28 -7.79
CA GLN A 26 0.60 -43.31 -8.13
C GLN A 26 0.38 -44.31 -7.00
N PHE A 27 1.42 -44.54 -6.18
CA PHE A 27 1.34 -45.32 -4.96
C PHE A 27 0.35 -44.73 -3.96
N TYR A 28 0.41 -43.41 -3.73
CA TYR A 28 -0.53 -42.70 -2.86
C TYR A 28 -1.99 -42.87 -3.32
N ALA A 29 -2.26 -42.65 -4.61
CA ALA A 29 -3.61 -42.78 -5.15
C ALA A 29 -4.18 -44.20 -4.94
N ARG A 30 -3.35 -45.23 -5.15
CA ARG A 30 -3.71 -46.64 -4.90
C ARG A 30 -3.87 -46.95 -3.41
N LEU A 31 -3.09 -46.31 -2.54
CA LEU A 31 -3.16 -46.48 -1.09
C LEU A 31 -4.49 -45.93 -0.56
N CYS A 32 -4.89 -44.73 -0.99
CA CYS A 32 -6.19 -44.15 -0.69
C CYS A 32 -7.35 -45.01 -1.23
N GLU A 33 -7.26 -45.46 -2.48
CA GLU A 33 -8.28 -46.33 -3.09
C GLU A 33 -8.44 -47.65 -2.31
N LYS A 34 -7.34 -48.31 -1.94
CA LYS A 34 -7.39 -49.57 -1.18
C LYS A 34 -7.88 -49.41 0.25
N THR A 35 -7.64 -48.26 0.86
CA THR A 35 -8.03 -48.00 2.26
C THR A 35 -9.39 -47.33 2.36
N GLY A 36 -9.98 -46.89 1.24
CA GLY A 36 -11.26 -46.18 1.21
C GLY A 36 -11.18 -44.77 1.79
N ILE A 37 -10.03 -44.10 1.65
CA ILE A 37 -9.71 -42.80 2.27
C ILE A 37 -9.61 -41.72 1.19
N ARG A 38 -9.99 -40.47 1.49
CA ARG A 38 -10.11 -39.37 0.51
C ARG A 38 -8.77 -38.73 0.17
N SER A 39 -7.90 -38.58 1.16
CA SER A 39 -6.66 -37.82 1.02
C SER A 39 -5.48 -38.45 1.78
N PHE A 40 -4.27 -37.91 1.54
CA PHE A 40 -3.07 -38.34 2.25
C PHE A 40 -3.13 -37.94 3.71
N GLU A 41 -3.63 -36.73 3.95
CA GLU A 41 -3.77 -36.15 5.28
C GLU A 41 -4.75 -36.97 6.11
N GLU A 42 -5.85 -37.48 5.54
CA GLU A 42 -6.77 -38.41 6.22
C GLU A 42 -6.14 -39.78 6.46
N PHE A 43 -5.32 -40.27 5.52
CA PHE A 43 -4.57 -41.51 5.71
C PHE A 43 -3.57 -41.39 6.87
N TRP A 44 -2.85 -40.27 6.91
CA TRP A 44 -1.85 -39.97 7.92
C TRP A 44 -2.48 -39.83 9.32
N GLU A 45 -3.52 -39.01 9.44
CA GLU A 45 -4.24 -38.81 10.71
C GLU A 45 -4.76 -40.15 11.24
N LYS A 46 -5.38 -40.97 10.39
CA LYS A 46 -5.90 -42.28 10.80
C LYS A 46 -4.81 -43.23 11.28
N TYR A 47 -3.84 -43.54 10.42
CA TYR A 47 -2.94 -44.68 10.65
C TYR A 47 -1.70 -44.33 11.49
N PHE A 48 -1.19 -43.11 11.37
CA PHE A 48 0.02 -42.69 12.07
C PHE A 48 -0.27 -41.83 13.29
N GLU A 49 -1.37 -41.07 13.31
CA GLU A 49 -1.67 -40.25 14.48
C GLU A 49 -2.62 -40.97 15.43
N ILE A 50 -3.89 -41.19 15.06
CA ILE A 50 -4.90 -41.77 15.94
C ILE A 50 -4.58 -43.23 16.30
N GLU A 51 -4.43 -44.10 15.30
CA GLU A 51 -4.12 -45.51 15.56
C GLU A 51 -2.66 -45.70 16.00
N GLY A 52 -1.78 -44.75 15.67
CA GLY A 52 -0.39 -44.73 16.11
C GLY A 52 -0.24 -44.61 17.62
N LEU A 53 -1.14 -43.90 18.30
CA LEU A 53 -1.15 -43.76 19.76
C LEU A 53 -1.31 -45.10 20.52
N LYS A 54 -1.81 -46.14 19.85
CA LYS A 54 -1.98 -47.48 20.45
C LYS A 54 -0.77 -48.38 20.27
N LEU A 55 0.15 -48.00 19.38
CA LEU A 55 1.30 -48.80 19.04
C LEU A 55 2.41 -48.59 20.06
N THR A 56 3.22 -49.64 20.25
CA THR A 56 4.52 -49.45 20.90
C THR A 56 5.42 -48.56 20.04
N PRO A 57 6.37 -47.80 20.63
CA PRO A 57 7.32 -47.00 19.86
C PRO A 57 8.04 -47.80 18.77
N GLU A 58 8.39 -49.05 19.04
CA GLU A 58 9.06 -49.96 18.10
C GLU A 58 8.17 -50.29 16.90
N GLU A 59 6.90 -50.64 17.13
CA GLU A 59 5.94 -50.92 16.07
C GLU A 59 5.64 -49.67 15.24
N PHE A 60 5.48 -48.53 15.89
CA PHE A 60 5.28 -47.25 15.23
C PHE A 60 6.47 -46.91 14.30
N CYS A 61 7.70 -46.98 14.83
CA CYS A 61 8.91 -46.72 14.05
C CYS A 61 9.04 -47.70 12.88
N LYS A 62 8.72 -48.98 13.09
CA LYS A 62 8.74 -50.00 12.03
C LYS A 62 7.72 -49.69 10.93
N ASN A 63 6.49 -49.32 11.29
CA ASN A 63 5.45 -48.98 10.33
C ASN A 63 5.80 -47.71 9.54
N MET A 64 6.28 -46.67 10.22
CA MET A 64 6.74 -45.42 9.61
C MET A 64 7.90 -45.66 8.65
N HIS A 65 8.89 -46.45 9.07
CA HIS A 65 10.03 -46.80 8.23
C HIS A 65 9.60 -47.61 7.00
N THR A 66 8.71 -48.59 7.18
CA THR A 66 8.17 -49.40 6.07
C THR A 66 7.47 -48.52 5.05
N TYR A 67 6.63 -47.59 5.49
CA TYR A 67 5.99 -46.61 4.61
C TYR A 67 7.00 -45.80 3.81
N CYS A 68 8.02 -45.25 4.48
CA CYS A 68 9.05 -44.45 3.81
C CYS A 68 9.86 -45.25 2.78
N VAL A 69 10.17 -46.52 3.07
CA VAL A 69 10.84 -47.44 2.13
C VAL A 69 9.97 -47.72 0.91
N LEU A 70 8.67 -47.98 1.10
CA LEU A 70 7.74 -48.21 0.00
C LEU A 70 7.62 -46.98 -0.91
N VAL A 71 7.48 -45.79 -0.33
CA VAL A 71 7.42 -44.55 -1.10
C VAL A 71 8.72 -44.33 -1.89
N ARG A 72 9.89 -44.59 -1.29
CA ARG A 72 11.17 -44.53 -1.99
C ARG A 72 11.27 -45.55 -3.13
N SER A 73 10.71 -46.76 -2.96
CA SER A 73 10.83 -47.84 -3.95
C SER A 73 10.10 -47.57 -5.27
N GLU A 74 9.17 -46.61 -5.26
CA GLU A 74 8.47 -46.14 -6.46
C GLU A 74 9.29 -45.11 -7.26
N GLU A 75 10.38 -44.59 -6.70
CA GLU A 75 11.30 -43.71 -7.42
C GLU A 75 12.45 -44.49 -8.05
N THR A 76 12.70 -44.24 -9.34
CA THR A 76 13.87 -44.80 -10.03
C THR A 76 15.15 -44.09 -9.59
N ALA A 77 16.28 -44.81 -9.65
CA ALA A 77 17.59 -44.21 -9.39
C ALA A 77 17.88 -43.00 -10.28
N GLN A 78 17.35 -42.99 -11.51
CA GLN A 78 17.48 -41.87 -12.43
C GLN A 78 16.70 -40.63 -11.96
N GLU A 79 15.49 -40.79 -11.43
CA GLU A 79 14.68 -39.69 -10.87
C GLU A 79 15.32 -39.09 -9.62
N LEU A 80 15.80 -39.95 -8.71
CA LEU A 80 16.54 -39.54 -7.51
C LEU A 80 17.83 -38.78 -7.87
N ALA A 81 18.53 -39.21 -8.93
CA ALA A 81 19.73 -38.53 -9.43
C ALA A 81 19.42 -37.19 -10.13
N CYS A 82 18.32 -37.12 -10.89
CA CYS A 82 17.89 -35.91 -11.57
C CYS A 82 17.49 -34.82 -10.58
N ASP A 83 16.79 -35.20 -9.50
CA ASP A 83 16.36 -34.28 -8.44
C ASP A 83 17.53 -33.75 -7.60
N GLY A 84 18.57 -34.58 -7.44
CA GLY A 84 19.71 -34.30 -6.56
C GLY A 84 19.61 -34.97 -5.19
N THR A 85 18.59 -35.80 -4.94
CA THR A 85 18.45 -36.60 -3.72
C THR A 85 19.69 -37.43 -3.43
N LEU A 86 20.24 -38.14 -4.42
CA LEU A 86 21.47 -38.94 -4.22
C LEU A 86 22.69 -38.08 -3.82
N ALA A 87 22.78 -36.86 -4.34
CA ALA A 87 23.86 -35.93 -3.97
C ALA A 87 23.68 -35.41 -2.54
N ARG A 88 22.44 -35.07 -2.15
CA ARG A 88 22.09 -34.69 -0.77
C ARG A 88 22.40 -35.82 0.20
N GLU A 89 22.00 -37.05 -0.11
CA GLU A 89 22.23 -38.23 0.73
C GLU A 89 23.71 -38.53 0.93
N ARG A 90 24.52 -38.44 -0.14
CA ARG A 90 25.98 -38.56 -0.01
C ARG A 90 26.58 -37.50 0.91
N HIS A 91 26.14 -36.24 0.79
CA HIS A 91 26.60 -35.17 1.67
C HIS A 91 26.16 -35.40 3.12
N MET A 92 24.90 -35.77 3.35
CA MET A 92 24.36 -36.10 4.67
C MET A 92 25.11 -37.28 5.31
N ALA A 93 25.34 -38.37 4.57
CA ALA A 93 26.10 -39.52 5.03
C ALA A 93 27.55 -39.15 5.39
N HIS A 94 28.17 -38.26 4.61
CA HIS A 94 29.51 -37.74 4.89
C HIS A 94 29.55 -36.99 6.24
N ARG A 95 28.60 -36.07 6.48
CA ARG A 95 28.49 -35.35 7.75
C ARG A 95 28.21 -36.28 8.93
N ILE A 96 27.39 -37.31 8.73
CA ILE A 96 27.14 -38.32 9.77
C ILE A 96 28.43 -39.08 10.09
N ARG A 97 29.24 -39.44 9.09
CA ARG A 97 30.54 -40.09 9.30
C ARG A 97 31.50 -39.19 10.07
N GLU A 98 31.65 -37.93 9.67
CA GLU A 98 32.46 -36.94 10.40
C GLU A 98 32.04 -36.82 11.87
N ALA A 99 30.73 -36.82 12.15
CA ALA A 99 30.21 -36.80 13.51
C ALA A 99 30.51 -38.09 14.29
N LEU A 100 30.44 -39.26 13.64
CA LEU A 100 30.79 -40.56 14.26
C LEU A 100 32.29 -40.63 14.58
N ASP A 101 33.15 -40.08 13.73
CA ASP A 101 34.61 -40.05 13.93
C ASP A 101 35.02 -39.23 15.16
N SER A 102 34.14 -38.36 15.66
CA SER A 102 34.32 -37.65 16.94
C SER A 102 34.22 -38.55 18.19
N GLY A 103 33.87 -39.82 18.03
CA GLY A 103 33.74 -40.80 19.11
C GLY A 103 32.52 -40.62 20.02
N LYS A 104 31.59 -39.72 19.65
CA LYS A 104 30.35 -39.48 20.39
C LYS A 104 29.23 -40.39 19.91
N ARG A 105 28.22 -40.60 20.75
CA ARG A 105 26.94 -41.18 20.31
C ARG A 105 26.23 -40.16 19.42
N VAL A 106 25.87 -40.56 18.20
CA VAL A 106 25.22 -39.71 17.20
C VAL A 106 23.76 -40.14 17.03
N LEU A 107 22.83 -39.18 17.11
CA LEU A 107 21.44 -39.35 16.67
C LEU A 107 21.25 -38.56 15.38
N ALA A 108 20.87 -39.23 14.29
CA ALA A 108 20.56 -38.58 13.03
C ALA A 108 19.03 -38.47 12.87
N VAL A 109 18.52 -37.24 12.79
CA VAL A 109 17.11 -36.97 12.47
C VAL A 109 17.04 -36.64 10.98
N THR A 110 16.23 -37.40 10.23
CA THR A 110 16.21 -37.33 8.77
C THR A 110 14.77 -37.37 8.26
N GLY A 111 14.51 -36.75 7.10
CA GLY A 111 13.26 -36.97 6.39
C GLY A 111 13.15 -38.44 5.97
N GLY A 112 11.98 -39.05 6.14
CA GLY A 112 11.79 -40.49 5.99
C GLY A 112 12.25 -41.08 4.65
N LEU A 113 12.09 -40.32 3.54
CA LEU A 113 12.56 -40.70 2.20
C LEU A 113 14.08 -40.98 2.16
N HIS A 114 14.86 -40.26 2.97
CA HIS A 114 16.32 -40.34 2.99
C HIS A 114 16.86 -41.45 3.88
N SER A 115 16.10 -41.90 4.88
CA SER A 115 16.61 -42.79 5.92
C SER A 115 17.14 -44.11 5.35
N ALA A 116 16.44 -44.72 4.39
CA ALA A 116 16.89 -45.95 3.73
C ALA A 116 18.15 -45.76 2.89
N GLY A 117 18.24 -44.66 2.12
CA GLY A 117 19.43 -44.34 1.31
C GLY A 117 20.65 -44.03 2.18
N LEU A 118 20.45 -43.37 3.31
CA LEU A 118 21.52 -43.08 4.27
C LEU A 118 22.02 -44.35 4.96
N ALA A 119 21.13 -45.27 5.35
CA ALA A 119 21.52 -46.55 5.93
C ALA A 119 22.40 -47.36 4.94
N GLU A 120 21.97 -47.45 3.68
CA GLU A 120 22.72 -48.16 2.62
C GLU A 120 24.11 -47.54 2.39
N LEU A 121 24.22 -46.21 2.35
CA LEU A 121 25.50 -45.51 2.17
C LEU A 121 26.44 -45.72 3.37
N LEU A 122 25.89 -45.69 4.60
CA LEU A 122 26.66 -45.88 5.82
C LEU A 122 27.16 -47.31 5.98
N GLU A 123 26.40 -48.31 5.53
CA GLU A 123 26.79 -49.72 5.49
C GLU A 123 27.87 -50.00 4.44
N LYS A 124 27.71 -49.47 3.22
CA LYS A 124 28.68 -49.67 2.13
C LYS A 124 30.02 -48.98 2.38
N GLY A 125 30.02 -47.88 3.12
CA GLY A 125 31.23 -47.13 3.47
C GLY A 125 31.85 -46.28 2.35
N ASP A 126 31.31 -46.34 1.12
CA ASP A 126 31.75 -45.51 -0.01
C ASP A 126 31.11 -44.11 0.05
N ILE A 127 31.65 -43.25 0.92
CA ILE A 127 31.14 -41.91 1.17
C ILE A 127 32.21 -40.88 0.79
N SER A 128 32.21 -40.49 -0.49
CA SER A 128 33.08 -39.43 -0.99
C SER A 128 32.45 -38.04 -0.83
N PRO A 129 33.24 -37.01 -0.43
CA PRO A 129 32.74 -35.65 -0.23
C PRO A 129 32.20 -35.05 -1.53
N VAL A 130 31.07 -34.35 -1.40
CA VAL A 130 30.43 -33.62 -2.51
C VAL A 130 31.02 -32.22 -2.58
N LYS A 131 31.47 -31.78 -3.76
CA LYS A 131 31.96 -30.41 -3.98
C LYS A 131 30.78 -29.43 -3.94
N LEU A 132 30.74 -28.58 -2.92
CA LEU A 132 29.75 -27.52 -2.79
C LEU A 132 30.18 -26.25 -3.54
N HIS A 133 29.21 -25.47 -3.98
CA HIS A 133 29.46 -24.10 -4.44
C HIS A 133 29.77 -23.21 -3.22
N LYS A 134 30.63 -22.20 -3.41
CA LYS A 134 30.85 -21.18 -2.38
C LYS A 134 29.67 -20.23 -2.36
N ILE A 135 29.08 -20.03 -1.18
CA ILE A 135 28.09 -18.97 -0.97
C ILE A 135 28.90 -17.69 -0.67
N PRO A 136 28.57 -16.54 -1.28
CA PRO A 136 29.13 -15.24 -0.91
C PRO A 136 28.93 -14.97 0.60
N PHE A 137 29.92 -14.37 1.25
CA PHE A 137 29.93 -14.17 2.72
C PHE A 137 28.72 -13.36 3.22
N ASP A 138 28.23 -12.44 2.41
CA ASP A 138 27.03 -11.63 2.61
C ASP A 138 25.71 -12.44 2.54
N MET A 139 25.74 -13.68 2.04
CA MET A 139 24.59 -14.59 1.95
C MET A 139 24.68 -15.79 2.91
N GLU A 140 25.61 -15.80 3.86
CA GLU A 140 25.78 -16.90 4.82
C GLU A 140 24.85 -16.80 6.06
N GLY A 141 24.15 -15.68 6.25
CA GLY A 141 23.25 -15.46 7.38
C GLY A 141 21.97 -16.30 7.30
N CYS A 142 21.78 -17.25 8.21
CA CYS A 142 20.55 -18.02 8.35
C CYS A 142 19.85 -17.65 9.66
N TYR A 143 18.62 -17.16 9.57
CA TYR A 143 17.82 -16.75 10.73
C TYR A 143 16.58 -17.64 10.85
N PRO A 144 16.23 -18.12 12.06
CA PRO A 144 14.96 -18.79 12.27
C PRO A 144 13.82 -17.76 12.12
N MET A 145 12.74 -18.17 11.45
CA MET A 145 11.51 -17.38 11.32
C MET A 145 10.38 -18.12 12.02
N ALA A 146 9.61 -17.40 12.84
CA ALA A 146 8.40 -17.94 13.43
C ALA A 146 7.24 -17.83 12.44
N TYR A 147 6.55 -18.93 12.19
CA TYR A 147 5.38 -18.94 11.32
C TYR A 147 4.11 -18.68 12.13
N SER A 148 3.15 -17.97 11.54
CA SER A 148 1.78 -18.01 12.03
C SER A 148 1.13 -19.33 11.66
N TYR A 149 0.09 -19.71 12.40
CA TYR A 149 -0.70 -20.86 12.01
C TYR A 149 -1.27 -20.73 10.59
N GLU A 150 -1.75 -19.55 10.21
CA GLU A 150 -2.25 -19.30 8.86
C GLU A 150 -1.18 -19.52 7.78
N ALA A 151 0.08 -19.13 8.01
CA ALA A 151 1.15 -19.42 7.05
C ALA A 151 1.69 -20.85 7.12
N ALA A 152 1.54 -21.53 8.26
CA ALA A 152 1.85 -22.95 8.34
C ALA A 152 0.79 -23.80 7.65
N ASP A 153 -0.41 -23.26 7.40
CA ASP A 153 -1.53 -23.98 6.82
C ASP A 153 -1.38 -24.21 5.31
N ALA A 154 -1.38 -25.48 4.91
CA ALA A 154 -1.30 -25.88 3.52
C ALA A 154 -2.47 -25.35 2.67
N LEU A 155 -3.67 -25.22 3.26
CA LEU A 155 -4.85 -24.71 2.57
C LEU A 155 -4.73 -23.24 2.17
N HIS A 156 -3.86 -22.48 2.85
CA HIS A 156 -3.62 -21.06 2.61
C HIS A 156 -2.38 -20.79 1.75
N GLY A 157 -1.76 -21.82 1.18
CA GLY A 157 -0.77 -21.69 0.10
C GLY A 157 0.67 -22.07 0.46
N TYR A 158 0.95 -22.52 1.68
CA TYR A 158 2.28 -23.04 2.01
C TYR A 158 2.42 -24.49 1.54
N ALA A 159 3.21 -24.70 0.49
CA ALA A 159 3.32 -26.00 -0.18
C ALA A 159 3.92 -27.12 0.69
N SER A 160 4.61 -26.78 1.77
CA SER A 160 5.12 -27.71 2.80
C SER A 160 4.39 -27.53 4.14
N GLY A 161 3.19 -26.96 4.12
CA GLY A 161 2.39 -26.70 5.31
C GLY A 161 1.65 -27.92 5.85
N MET A 162 1.14 -27.77 7.06
CA MET A 162 0.28 -28.74 7.73
C MET A 162 -1.14 -28.20 7.71
N SER A 163 -2.12 -28.96 7.23
CA SER A 163 -3.52 -28.55 7.30
C SER A 163 -3.97 -28.47 8.77
N TYR A 164 -4.81 -27.49 9.11
CA TYR A 164 -5.42 -27.37 10.45
C TYR A 164 -4.42 -27.37 11.63
N PRO A 165 -3.35 -26.55 11.58
CA PRO A 165 -2.23 -26.70 12.51
C PRO A 165 -2.60 -26.46 13.98
N TYR A 166 -3.55 -25.56 14.29
CA TYR A 166 -3.98 -25.32 15.67
C TYR A 166 -4.75 -26.50 16.28
N PHE A 167 -5.50 -27.25 15.47
CA PHE A 167 -6.17 -28.47 15.94
C PHE A 167 -5.15 -29.51 16.45
N TYR A 168 -4.11 -29.77 15.66
CA TYR A 168 -3.04 -30.70 16.02
C TYR A 168 -2.13 -30.18 17.14
N ASP A 169 -1.89 -28.87 17.21
CA ASP A 169 -1.18 -28.26 18.33
C ASP A 169 -1.95 -28.44 19.66
N THR A 170 -3.28 -28.29 19.63
CA THR A 170 -4.13 -28.53 20.81
C THR A 170 -4.02 -29.98 21.32
N ILE A 171 -4.04 -30.96 20.41
CA ILE A 171 -3.85 -32.38 20.74
C ILE A 171 -2.45 -32.61 21.32
N THR A 172 -1.43 -32.05 20.68
CA THR A 172 -0.03 -32.16 21.12
C THR A 172 0.17 -31.55 22.51
N ALA A 173 -0.43 -30.39 22.78
CA ALA A 173 -0.40 -29.74 24.08
C ALA A 173 -1.08 -30.60 25.16
N LYS A 174 -2.25 -31.19 24.86
CA LYS A 174 -2.95 -32.13 25.76
C LYS A 174 -2.08 -33.36 26.05
N LEU A 175 -1.47 -33.99 25.03
CA LEU A 175 -0.55 -35.12 25.20
C LEU A 175 0.65 -34.77 26.09
N LYS A 176 1.29 -33.62 25.85
CA LYS A 176 2.40 -33.12 26.69
C LYS A 176 1.99 -32.88 28.15
N SER A 177 0.74 -32.51 28.37
CA SER A 177 0.18 -32.32 29.72
C SER A 177 -0.25 -33.62 30.41
N GLY A 178 -0.09 -34.77 29.75
CA GLY A 178 -0.43 -36.10 30.32
C GLY A 178 -1.88 -36.52 30.11
N ALA A 179 -2.56 -36.00 29.08
CA ALA A 179 -3.91 -36.44 28.71
C ALA A 179 -3.94 -37.92 28.32
N ASP A 180 -5.12 -38.55 28.48
CA ASP A 180 -5.31 -39.94 28.09
C ASP A 180 -5.28 -40.09 26.56
N THR A 181 -4.34 -40.91 26.09
CA THR A 181 -4.19 -41.27 24.67
C THR A 181 -5.43 -41.93 24.07
N SER A 182 -6.30 -42.51 24.90
CA SER A 182 -7.51 -43.22 24.44
C SER A 182 -8.66 -42.29 24.04
N SER A 183 -8.65 -41.02 24.48
CA SER A 183 -9.73 -40.04 24.24
C SER A 183 -9.29 -38.68 23.72
N VAL A 184 -7.98 -38.40 23.64
CA VAL A 184 -7.45 -37.06 23.33
C VAL A 184 -7.99 -36.47 22.01
N TYR A 185 -8.16 -37.29 20.98
CA TYR A 185 -8.71 -36.84 19.69
C TYR A 185 -10.21 -36.58 19.80
N ASP A 186 -10.95 -37.46 20.47
CA ASP A 186 -12.40 -37.28 20.69
C ASP A 186 -12.72 -36.00 21.46
N GLU A 187 -11.89 -35.66 22.45
CA GLU A 187 -12.01 -34.42 23.22
C GLU A 187 -11.73 -33.19 22.36
N ALA A 188 -10.61 -33.18 21.61
CA ALA A 188 -10.26 -32.07 20.72
C ALA A 188 -11.30 -31.87 19.62
N ALA A 189 -11.79 -32.96 19.01
CA ALA A 189 -12.85 -32.95 18.01
C ALA A 189 -14.17 -32.40 18.57
N LEU A 190 -14.53 -32.77 19.80
CA LEU A 190 -15.72 -32.25 20.46
C LEU A 190 -15.59 -30.76 20.80
N GLU A 191 -14.42 -30.33 21.31
CA GLU A 191 -14.13 -28.91 21.56
C GLU A 191 -14.24 -28.08 20.28
N LEU A 192 -13.66 -28.54 19.18
CA LEU A 192 -13.75 -27.88 17.87
C LEU A 192 -15.19 -27.80 17.36
N LEU A 193 -15.98 -28.88 17.49
CA LEU A 193 -17.40 -28.89 17.12
C LEU A 193 -18.20 -27.85 17.91
N ILE A 194 -18.02 -27.81 19.23
CA ILE A 194 -18.73 -26.88 20.13
C ILE A 194 -18.33 -25.43 19.81
N ASN A 195 -17.04 -25.16 19.61
CA ASN A 195 -16.56 -23.82 19.27
C ASN A 195 -17.07 -23.38 17.89
N THR A 196 -17.11 -24.30 16.92
CA THR A 196 -17.70 -24.05 15.61
C THR A 196 -19.18 -23.68 15.74
N ALA A 197 -19.97 -24.42 16.53
CA ALA A 197 -21.38 -24.12 16.75
C ALA A 197 -21.57 -22.71 17.37
N LYS A 198 -20.75 -22.36 18.38
CA LYS A 198 -20.79 -21.04 19.02
C LYS A 198 -20.45 -19.90 18.07
N GLU A 199 -19.38 -20.04 17.29
CA GLU A 199 -18.94 -19.00 16.35
C GLU A 199 -19.87 -18.86 15.14
N THR A 200 -20.47 -19.98 14.70
CA THR A 200 -21.49 -19.99 13.65
C THR A 200 -22.76 -19.27 14.10
N ALA A 201 -23.19 -19.48 15.34
CA ALA A 201 -24.35 -18.79 15.92
C ALA A 201 -24.16 -17.27 16.03
N LYS A 202 -22.93 -16.78 16.23
CA LYS A 202 -22.61 -15.34 16.22
C LYS A 202 -22.76 -14.68 14.84
N ARG A 203 -22.87 -15.48 13.77
CA ARG A 203 -22.97 -15.02 12.38
C ARG A 203 -24.34 -15.34 11.77
N ASP A 204 -25.38 -15.30 12.61
CA ASP A 204 -26.79 -15.48 12.27
C ASP A 204 -27.15 -16.84 11.62
N VAL A 205 -26.31 -17.86 11.78
CA VAL A 205 -26.66 -19.24 11.42
C VAL A 205 -27.06 -20.00 12.69
N SER A 206 -28.34 -20.31 12.81
CA SER A 206 -28.89 -21.03 13.96
C SER A 206 -28.40 -22.48 13.99
N VAL A 207 -27.56 -22.80 14.97
CA VAL A 207 -27.16 -24.18 15.30
C VAL A 207 -27.76 -24.52 16.65
N SER A 208 -28.72 -25.45 16.68
CA SER A 208 -29.36 -25.89 17.92
C SER A 208 -28.52 -26.95 18.66
N ILE A 209 -28.81 -27.17 19.94
CA ILE A 209 -28.19 -28.28 20.70
C ILE A 209 -28.48 -29.63 20.03
N ALA A 210 -29.68 -29.80 19.46
CA ALA A 210 -30.03 -31.01 18.73
C ALA A 210 -29.14 -31.24 17.50
N ASP A 211 -28.75 -30.17 16.79
CA ASP A 211 -27.82 -30.25 15.66
C ASP A 211 -26.41 -30.64 16.11
N VAL A 212 -25.94 -30.10 17.25
CA VAL A 212 -24.64 -30.48 17.84
C VAL A 212 -24.64 -31.95 18.27
N THR A 213 -25.71 -32.41 18.93
CA THR A 213 -25.85 -33.83 19.30
C THR A 213 -25.90 -34.73 18.07
N ALA A 214 -26.66 -34.36 17.04
CA ALA A 214 -26.72 -35.09 15.78
C ALA A 214 -25.35 -35.14 15.10
N ALA A 215 -24.60 -34.03 15.07
CA ALA A 215 -23.24 -33.97 14.55
C ALA A 215 -22.31 -34.93 15.31
N LYS A 216 -22.33 -34.93 16.64
CA LYS A 216 -21.49 -35.86 17.43
C LYS A 216 -21.88 -37.32 17.20
N SER A 217 -23.18 -37.63 17.10
CA SER A 217 -23.62 -39.00 16.75
C SER A 217 -23.15 -39.41 15.36
N MET A 218 -23.21 -38.50 14.37
CA MET A 218 -22.69 -38.75 13.02
C MET A 218 -21.17 -38.96 13.03
N MET A 219 -20.42 -38.12 13.74
CA MET A 219 -18.96 -38.27 13.90
C MET A 219 -18.60 -39.66 14.43
N THR A 220 -19.21 -40.08 15.54
CA THR A 220 -18.93 -41.39 16.16
C THR A 220 -19.37 -42.55 15.27
N GLY A 221 -20.51 -42.43 14.59
CA GLY A 221 -20.97 -43.44 13.63
C GLY A 221 -20.03 -43.58 12.43
N LEU A 222 -19.55 -42.46 11.89
CA LEU A 222 -18.59 -42.44 10.78
C LEU A 222 -17.23 -42.99 11.18
N ALA A 223 -16.72 -42.63 12.37
CA ALA A 223 -15.49 -43.21 12.92
C ALA A 223 -15.57 -44.75 12.98
N ALA A 224 -16.70 -45.28 13.48
CA ALA A 224 -16.94 -46.72 13.54
C ALA A 224 -17.00 -47.37 12.14
N LEU A 225 -17.70 -46.74 11.18
CA LEU A 225 -17.76 -47.23 9.79
C LEU A 225 -16.39 -47.21 9.10
N ARG A 226 -15.55 -46.24 9.43
CA ARG A 226 -14.19 -46.09 8.90
C ARG A 226 -13.16 -46.94 9.64
N ASN A 227 -13.57 -47.64 10.70
CA ASN A 227 -12.69 -48.41 11.57
C ASN A 227 -11.56 -47.54 12.15
N ILE A 228 -11.93 -46.39 12.71
CA ILE A 228 -11.06 -45.45 13.43
C ILE A 228 -11.53 -45.40 14.88
N SER A 229 -10.59 -45.41 15.83
CA SER A 229 -10.96 -45.47 17.26
C SER A 229 -11.40 -44.17 17.92
N GLN A 230 -11.01 -43.03 17.36
CA GLN A 230 -11.35 -41.71 17.86
C GLN A 230 -11.76 -40.83 16.69
N CYS A 231 -12.60 -39.82 16.93
CA CYS A 231 -13.00 -38.87 15.89
C CYS A 231 -11.85 -37.90 15.57
N GLY A 232 -11.45 -37.81 14.30
CA GLY A 232 -10.46 -36.85 13.82
C GLY A 232 -11.08 -35.58 13.23
N ILE A 233 -10.27 -34.76 12.53
CA ILE A 233 -10.75 -33.53 11.88
C ILE A 233 -11.80 -33.84 10.80
N TYR A 234 -11.62 -34.97 10.13
CA TYR A 234 -12.47 -35.44 9.04
C TYR A 234 -13.86 -35.87 9.50
N GLU A 235 -13.96 -36.53 10.66
CA GLU A 235 -15.26 -36.81 11.27
C GLU A 235 -15.96 -35.51 11.66
N VAL A 236 -15.23 -34.52 12.20
CA VAL A 236 -15.79 -33.20 12.54
C VAL A 236 -16.35 -32.52 11.30
N GLU A 237 -15.59 -32.48 10.20
CA GLU A 237 -16.04 -31.88 8.94
C GLU A 237 -17.32 -32.54 8.40
N ASP A 238 -17.37 -33.88 8.40
CA ASP A 238 -18.52 -34.63 7.91
C ASP A 238 -19.73 -34.49 8.84
N GLY A 239 -19.51 -34.45 10.15
CA GLY A 239 -20.54 -34.21 11.16
C GLY A 239 -21.18 -32.82 11.02
N ILE A 240 -20.36 -31.78 10.82
CA ILE A 240 -20.82 -30.42 10.56
C ILE A 240 -21.56 -30.35 9.22
N THR A 241 -20.99 -30.94 8.17
CA THR A 241 -21.61 -30.97 6.83
C THR A 241 -22.98 -31.62 6.89
N SER A 242 -23.14 -32.71 7.64
CA SER A 242 -24.39 -33.46 7.72
C SER A 242 -25.45 -32.82 8.59
N SER A 243 -25.04 -32.12 9.66
CA SER A 243 -25.98 -31.65 10.70
C SER A 243 -26.19 -30.13 10.71
N PHE A 244 -25.17 -29.33 10.38
CA PHE A 244 -25.27 -27.86 10.45
C PHE A 244 -25.73 -27.24 9.12
N ILE A 245 -25.41 -27.87 7.98
CA ILE A 245 -25.83 -27.39 6.66
C ILE A 245 -27.24 -27.90 6.37
N LYS A 246 -28.20 -26.99 6.21
CA LYS A 246 -29.58 -27.33 5.85
C LYS A 246 -29.75 -27.25 4.33
N GLY A 247 -29.87 -28.40 3.68
CA GLY A 247 -30.02 -28.49 2.22
C GLY A 247 -28.68 -28.72 1.50
N GLU A 248 -28.52 -28.11 0.33
CA GLU A 248 -27.32 -28.29 -0.51
C GLU A 248 -26.12 -27.50 0.02
N LYS A 249 -24.92 -28.11 -0.04
CA LYS A 249 -23.64 -27.47 0.30
C LYS A 249 -23.26 -26.45 -0.79
N THR A 250 -23.85 -25.27 -0.71
CA THR A 250 -23.48 -24.10 -1.52
C THR A 250 -22.43 -23.24 -0.80
N ILE A 251 -21.78 -22.31 -1.51
CA ILE A 251 -20.83 -21.35 -0.91
C ILE A 251 -21.50 -20.56 0.24
N ALA A 252 -22.78 -20.19 0.08
CA ALA A 252 -23.54 -19.47 1.10
C ALA A 252 -23.87 -20.34 2.33
N ALA A 253 -24.15 -21.63 2.12
CA ALA A 253 -24.50 -22.57 3.20
C ALA A 253 -23.26 -23.21 3.88
N ALA A 254 -22.07 -23.08 3.28
CA ALA A 254 -20.81 -23.63 3.79
C ALA A 254 -20.15 -22.79 4.90
N LEU A 255 -20.82 -21.73 5.39
CA LEU A 255 -20.30 -20.89 6.47
C LEU A 255 -19.82 -21.72 7.70
N PRO A 256 -20.56 -22.73 8.20
CA PRO A 256 -20.09 -23.52 9.34
C PRO A 256 -18.76 -24.25 9.08
N ILE A 257 -18.55 -24.73 7.86
CA ILE A 257 -17.28 -25.37 7.45
C ILE A 257 -16.16 -24.33 7.39
N SER A 258 -16.42 -23.14 6.82
CA SER A 258 -15.42 -22.07 6.79
C SER A 258 -15.04 -21.56 8.19
N VAL A 259 -15.98 -21.59 9.13
CA VAL A 259 -15.74 -21.27 10.55
C VAL A 259 -14.89 -22.37 11.18
N MET A 260 -15.24 -23.64 10.97
CA MET A 260 -14.47 -24.77 11.47
C MET A 260 -13.03 -24.74 10.96
N HIS A 261 -12.82 -24.58 9.65
CA HIS A 261 -11.48 -24.49 9.06
C HIS A 261 -10.68 -23.37 9.71
N ARG A 262 -11.23 -22.16 9.84
CA ARG A 262 -10.54 -21.04 10.48
C ARG A 262 -10.17 -21.32 11.94
N LEU A 263 -11.07 -21.94 12.70
CA LEU A 263 -10.82 -22.31 14.09
C LEU A 263 -9.74 -23.39 14.19
N ALA A 264 -9.76 -24.37 13.29
CA ALA A 264 -8.79 -25.45 13.23
C ALA A 264 -7.42 -24.99 12.70
N THR A 265 -7.39 -23.95 11.86
CA THR A 265 -6.16 -23.25 11.47
C THR A 265 -5.59 -22.49 12.65
N GLY A 266 -6.38 -21.64 13.31
CA GLY A 266 -5.91 -20.75 14.38
C GLY A 266 -5.31 -19.44 13.85
N ASP A 267 -5.16 -18.45 14.73
CA ASP A 267 -4.77 -17.07 14.37
C ASP A 267 -3.50 -16.57 15.09
N SER A 268 -2.85 -17.46 15.85
CA SER A 268 -1.66 -17.16 16.64
C SER A 268 -0.39 -17.22 15.81
N VAL A 269 0.61 -16.45 16.24
CA VAL A 269 1.97 -16.46 15.67
C VAL A 269 2.89 -17.27 16.57
N GLY A 270 3.72 -18.15 15.99
CA GLY A 270 4.73 -18.90 16.74
C GLY A 270 5.80 -18.00 17.37
N HIS A 271 6.69 -18.61 18.15
CA HIS A 271 7.82 -17.91 18.75
C HIS A 271 9.13 -18.68 18.54
N ILE A 272 10.25 -17.96 18.50
CA ILE A 272 11.58 -18.58 18.53
C ILE A 272 11.90 -18.89 20.00
N GLY A 273 12.20 -20.16 20.30
CA GLY A 273 12.40 -20.61 21.69
C GLY A 273 13.62 -19.97 22.38
N ASP A 274 14.75 -19.86 21.68
CA ASP A 274 15.94 -19.17 22.20
C ASP A 274 16.02 -17.76 21.61
N SER A 275 15.76 -16.76 22.45
CA SER A 275 15.73 -15.36 22.06
C SER A 275 17.06 -14.83 21.54
N ARG A 276 18.18 -15.53 21.75
CA ARG A 276 19.49 -15.19 21.17
C ARG A 276 19.54 -15.42 19.65
N HIS A 277 18.62 -16.20 19.11
CA HIS A 277 18.48 -16.43 17.68
C HIS A 277 17.42 -15.55 17.02
N THR A 278 16.73 -14.71 17.79
CA THR A 278 15.77 -13.74 17.24
C THR A 278 16.53 -12.65 16.47
N PRO A 279 16.16 -12.36 15.21
CA PRO A 279 16.77 -11.28 14.44
C PRO A 279 16.64 -9.93 15.17
N PRO A 280 17.67 -9.06 15.11
CA PRO A 280 17.67 -7.76 15.81
C PRO A 280 16.44 -6.89 15.55
N LEU A 281 16.03 -6.74 14.28
CA LEU A 281 14.86 -5.94 13.93
C LEU A 281 13.54 -6.56 14.40
N ILE A 282 13.45 -7.89 14.46
CA ILE A 282 12.27 -8.57 15.04
C ILE A 282 12.22 -8.31 16.55
N ALA A 283 13.35 -8.36 17.24
CA ALA A 283 13.42 -8.05 18.67
C ALA A 283 13.06 -6.58 18.95
N ASP A 284 13.56 -5.64 18.15
CA ASP A 284 13.21 -4.22 18.26
C ASP A 284 11.72 -3.96 17.96
N PHE A 285 11.17 -4.59 16.91
CA PHE A 285 9.74 -4.56 16.60
C PHE A 285 8.87 -5.02 17.78
N GLN A 286 9.20 -6.17 18.37
CA GLN A 286 8.46 -6.72 19.52
C GLN A 286 8.53 -5.78 20.72
N LYS A 287 9.73 -5.26 21.03
CA LYS A 287 9.96 -4.29 22.10
C LYS A 287 9.11 -3.01 21.90
N GLN A 288 9.06 -2.47 20.69
CA GLN A 288 8.27 -1.28 20.39
C GLN A 288 6.76 -1.58 20.47
N CYS A 289 6.30 -2.72 19.94
CA CYS A 289 4.89 -3.12 20.06
C CYS A 289 4.45 -3.28 21.52
N GLU A 290 5.29 -3.86 22.37
CA GLU A 290 5.04 -3.98 23.81
C GLU A 290 4.97 -2.61 24.51
N ALA A 291 5.90 -1.71 24.19
CA ALA A 291 5.93 -0.35 24.74
C ALA A 291 4.63 0.43 24.42
N PHE A 292 4.10 0.25 23.21
CA PHE A 292 2.84 0.86 22.76
C PHE A 292 1.59 0.03 23.05
N LYS A 293 1.74 -1.17 23.64
CA LYS A 293 0.64 -2.11 23.94
C LYS A 293 -0.17 -2.52 22.69
N LEU A 294 0.50 -2.65 21.54
CA LEU A 294 -0.11 -3.11 20.30
C LEU A 294 -0.36 -4.62 20.35
N LYS A 295 -1.47 -5.07 19.78
CA LYS A 295 -1.79 -6.50 19.67
C LYS A 295 -1.13 -7.08 18.41
N TYR A 296 0.08 -7.60 18.55
CA TYR A 296 0.89 -8.08 17.43
C TYR A 296 1.02 -9.62 17.36
N ALA A 297 0.46 -10.34 18.33
CA ALA A 297 0.49 -11.81 18.39
C ALA A 297 -0.70 -12.50 17.69
N SER A 298 -1.61 -11.73 17.08
CA SER A 298 -2.72 -12.23 16.27
C SER A 298 -2.64 -11.65 14.86
N VAL A 299 -3.05 -12.44 13.87
CA VAL A 299 -3.18 -12.02 12.46
C VAL A 299 -4.45 -11.18 12.20
N THR A 300 -5.31 -11.03 13.21
CA THR A 300 -6.55 -10.23 13.11
C THR A 300 -6.24 -8.73 13.03
N PRO A 301 -6.84 -7.98 12.08
CA PRO A 301 -6.69 -6.53 12.01
C PRO A 301 -7.20 -5.82 13.26
N HIS A 302 -6.39 -4.89 13.76
CA HIS A 302 -6.72 -3.97 14.84
C HIS A 302 -6.65 -2.53 14.36
N GLU A 303 -7.37 -1.62 15.03
CA GLU A 303 -7.32 -0.20 14.75
C GLU A 303 -6.70 0.56 15.93
N ALA A 304 -5.94 1.61 15.62
CA ALA A 304 -5.31 2.52 16.58
C ALA A 304 -5.69 3.96 16.23
N ASP A 305 -6.14 4.73 17.23
CA ASP A 305 -6.33 6.18 17.14
C ASP A 305 -5.13 6.86 17.84
N VAL A 306 -4.34 7.59 17.06
CA VAL A 306 -3.08 8.21 17.49
C VAL A 306 -3.29 9.71 17.60
N GLN A 307 -3.09 10.25 18.81
CA GLN A 307 -3.15 11.69 19.07
C GLN A 307 -1.78 12.32 18.87
N LEU A 308 -1.60 13.12 17.82
CA LEU A 308 -0.29 13.62 17.40
C LEU A 308 0.37 14.58 18.39
N PHE A 309 -0.43 15.38 19.11
CA PHE A 309 0.06 16.47 19.95
C PHE A 309 -0.34 16.31 21.42
N SER A 310 -0.56 15.07 21.87
CA SER A 310 -1.00 14.77 23.24
C SER A 310 -0.03 13.81 23.93
N GLY A 311 0.80 14.37 24.81
CA GLY A 311 1.87 13.63 25.50
C GLY A 311 2.95 13.10 24.55
N GLU A 312 3.91 12.37 25.08
CA GLU A 312 5.05 11.86 24.28
C GLU A 312 4.71 10.55 23.54
N LYS A 313 3.73 9.79 24.02
CA LYS A 313 3.37 8.47 23.46
C LYS A 313 2.73 8.54 22.08
N GLY A 314 1.90 9.55 21.82
CA GLY A 314 1.19 9.72 20.56
C GLY A 314 2.15 9.96 19.38
N PRO A 315 2.99 11.01 19.41
CA PRO A 315 3.99 11.23 18.37
C PRO A 315 4.94 10.04 18.20
N ALA A 316 5.37 9.39 19.29
CA ALA A 316 6.23 8.21 19.20
C ALA A 316 5.55 7.02 18.49
N LEU A 317 4.25 6.81 18.71
CA LEU A 317 3.48 5.77 18.02
C LEU A 317 3.26 6.11 16.54
N SER A 318 2.98 7.37 16.21
CA SER A 318 2.88 7.85 14.81
C SER A 318 4.19 7.60 14.06
N ARG A 319 5.33 7.99 14.65
CA ARG A 319 6.67 7.73 14.11
C ARG A 319 6.93 6.25 13.88
N PHE A 320 6.57 5.39 14.84
CA PHE A 320 6.70 3.94 14.68
C PHE A 320 5.89 3.41 13.50
N PHE A 321 4.62 3.82 13.35
CA PHE A 321 3.81 3.40 12.21
C PHE A 321 4.35 3.92 10.87
N HIS A 322 4.79 5.17 10.80
CA HIS A 322 5.45 5.70 9.60
C HIS A 322 6.72 4.94 9.24
N ARG A 323 7.54 4.55 10.23
CA ARG A 323 8.74 3.71 9.99
C ARG A 323 8.37 2.33 9.43
N MET A 324 7.33 1.70 9.98
CA MET A 324 6.86 0.39 9.50
C MET A 324 6.26 0.46 8.09
N GLU A 325 5.56 1.54 7.76
CA GLU A 325 5.03 1.81 6.42
C GLU A 325 6.16 2.12 5.42
N TYR A 326 7.15 2.93 5.82
CA TYR A 326 8.31 3.28 5.01
C TYR A 326 9.18 2.07 4.64
N LEU A 327 9.39 1.14 5.58
CA LEU A 327 10.08 -0.13 5.33
C LEU A 327 9.23 -1.14 4.53
N GLY A 328 7.99 -0.82 4.15
CA GLY A 328 7.17 -1.69 3.31
C GLY A 328 6.73 -3.00 3.97
N THR A 329 6.63 -3.01 5.30
CA THR A 329 6.34 -4.23 6.09
C THR A 329 4.89 -4.73 5.95
N ASP A 330 3.97 -3.89 5.47
CA ASP A 330 2.51 -4.08 5.53
C ASP A 330 1.95 -4.34 6.94
N PHE A 331 2.71 -3.98 7.98
CA PHE A 331 2.25 -4.11 9.36
C PHE A 331 1.08 -3.16 9.66
N CYS A 332 1.13 -1.93 9.14
CA CYS A 332 0.14 -0.90 9.36
C CYS A 332 -0.16 -0.10 8.09
N ASN A 333 -1.36 0.47 8.01
CA ASN A 333 -1.78 1.37 6.96
C ASN A 333 -2.60 2.54 7.52
N MET A 334 -2.33 3.76 7.07
CA MET A 334 -3.08 4.94 7.50
C MET A 334 -4.47 4.95 6.85
N LEU A 335 -5.53 5.00 7.64
CA LEU A 335 -6.92 5.14 7.17
C LEU A 335 -7.32 6.60 7.03
N LYS A 336 -6.96 7.42 8.02
CA LYS A 336 -7.23 8.87 8.04
C LYS A 336 -6.13 9.58 8.81
N GLY A 337 -5.63 10.69 8.30
CA GLY A 337 -4.60 11.49 8.96
C GLY A 337 -4.19 12.67 8.09
N PRO A 338 -3.24 13.51 8.55
CA PRO A 338 -2.63 14.52 7.70
C PRO A 338 -1.81 13.85 6.59
N ASP A 339 -2.03 14.27 5.34
CA ASP A 339 -1.21 13.84 4.20
C ASP A 339 -0.19 14.95 3.89
N LEU A 340 0.98 14.82 4.52
CA LEU A 340 2.11 15.73 4.34
C LEU A 340 2.87 15.50 3.04
N HIS A 341 2.54 14.52 2.20
CA HIS A 341 3.11 14.48 0.85
C HIS A 341 2.29 15.40 -0.06
N ARG A 342 0.96 15.28 -0.01
CA ARG A 342 0.01 15.99 -0.90
C ARG A 342 -0.57 17.29 -0.35
N SER A 343 -0.17 17.72 0.85
CA SER A 343 -0.70 18.92 1.52
C SER A 343 -2.21 18.85 1.80
N ARG A 344 -2.74 17.68 2.15
CA ARG A 344 -4.16 17.50 2.44
C ARG A 344 -4.40 17.26 3.93
N ASP A 345 -5.58 17.65 4.40
CA ASP A 345 -6.05 17.36 5.76
C ASP A 345 -5.10 17.82 6.90
N ARG A 346 -4.31 18.87 6.66
CA ARG A 346 -3.27 19.37 7.57
C ARG A 346 -3.76 19.77 8.97
N SER A 347 -5.05 20.12 9.10
CA SER A 347 -5.66 20.51 10.36
C SER A 347 -6.03 19.33 11.27
N ARG A 348 -5.82 18.08 10.81
CA ARG A 348 -6.09 16.89 11.61
C ARG A 348 -5.01 16.69 12.65
N VAL A 349 -5.43 16.66 13.91
CA VAL A 349 -4.56 16.40 15.07
C VAL A 349 -4.52 14.92 15.47
N ARG A 350 -5.16 14.05 14.69
CA ARG A 350 -5.28 12.60 14.94
C ARG A 350 -5.07 11.79 13.68
N GLU A 351 -4.47 10.64 13.85
CA GLU A 351 -4.31 9.61 12.83
C GLU A 351 -5.09 8.36 13.22
N GLN A 352 -5.74 7.73 12.26
CA GLN A 352 -6.41 6.44 12.39
C GLN A 352 -5.63 5.43 11.57
N TRP A 353 -5.09 4.43 12.24
CA TRP A 353 -4.28 3.38 11.64
C TRP A 353 -4.97 2.04 11.78
N ARG A 354 -4.81 1.18 10.78
CA ARG A 354 -5.12 -0.25 10.88
C ARG A 354 -3.81 -1.01 10.86
N TYR A 355 -3.66 -2.01 11.74
CA TYR A 355 -2.45 -2.81 11.82
C TYR A 355 -2.74 -4.30 12.06
N ARG A 356 -1.84 -5.17 11.58
CA ARG A 356 -1.81 -6.61 11.85
C ARG A 356 -0.40 -7.14 11.59
N ARG A 357 0.04 -8.13 12.36
CA ARG A 357 1.29 -8.83 12.06
C ARG A 357 0.98 -10.02 11.16
N THR A 358 1.63 -10.06 10.01
CA THR A 358 1.61 -11.23 9.12
C THR A 358 3.05 -11.74 8.96
N PRO A 359 3.25 -12.98 8.48
CA PRO A 359 4.59 -13.50 8.19
C PRO A 359 5.41 -12.62 7.23
N LYS A 360 4.74 -11.86 6.35
CA LYS A 360 5.40 -10.87 5.48
C LYS A 360 6.13 -9.79 6.30
N VAL A 361 5.56 -9.36 7.42
CA VAL A 361 6.20 -8.37 8.32
C VAL A 361 7.55 -8.91 8.78
N ASP A 362 7.59 -10.15 9.23
CA ASP A 362 8.83 -10.76 9.73
C ASP A 362 9.86 -10.95 8.62
N ALA A 363 9.44 -11.36 7.42
CA ALA A 363 10.33 -11.49 6.26
C ALA A 363 10.97 -10.16 5.88
N VAL A 364 10.17 -9.09 5.75
CA VAL A 364 10.65 -7.76 5.40
C VAL A 364 11.60 -7.20 6.47
N LEU A 365 11.30 -7.42 7.75
CA LEU A 365 12.20 -7.01 8.84
C LEU A 365 13.51 -7.81 8.85
N ILE A 366 13.50 -9.08 8.45
CA ILE A 366 14.73 -9.87 8.31
C ILE A 366 15.57 -9.34 7.15
N ASP A 367 14.96 -9.02 6.01
CA ASP A 367 15.65 -8.45 4.85
C ASP A 367 16.33 -7.11 5.21
N HIS A 368 15.62 -6.25 5.96
CA HIS A 368 16.17 -4.98 6.44
C HIS A 368 17.22 -5.11 7.55
N THR A 369 17.52 -6.31 8.05
CA THR A 369 18.58 -6.50 9.06
C THR A 369 19.97 -6.14 8.51
N THR A 370 20.15 -6.11 7.18
CA THR A 370 21.36 -5.56 6.56
C THR A 370 21.46 -4.05 6.67
N ASP A 371 20.33 -3.37 6.88
CA ASP A 371 20.21 -1.92 6.91
C ASP A 371 20.28 -1.35 8.33
N GLY A 372 20.23 -2.17 9.38
CA GLY A 372 20.35 -1.71 10.76
C GLY A 372 19.95 -2.74 11.80
N PHE A 373 20.27 -2.47 13.06
CA PHE A 373 19.91 -3.33 14.19
C PHE A 373 18.66 -2.85 14.93
N THR A 374 18.21 -1.62 14.66
CA THR A 374 16.92 -1.07 15.10
C THR A 374 16.08 -0.58 13.92
N ILE A 375 14.76 -0.52 14.08
CA ILE A 375 13.86 -0.05 13.01
C ILE A 375 14.21 1.38 12.59
N GLU A 376 14.63 2.21 13.56
CA GLU A 376 15.08 3.57 13.31
C GLU A 376 16.33 3.62 12.43
N GLU A 377 17.37 2.85 12.77
CA GLU A 377 18.60 2.74 11.96
C GLU A 377 18.32 2.24 10.54
N ALA A 378 17.46 1.22 10.41
CA ALA A 378 17.06 0.69 9.11
C ALA A 378 16.38 1.76 8.24
N CYS A 379 15.53 2.60 8.85
CA CYS A 379 14.90 3.74 8.16
C CYS A 379 15.93 4.80 7.77
N VAL A 380 16.86 5.16 8.66
CA VAL A 380 17.94 6.14 8.38
C VAL A 380 18.77 5.70 7.16
N ASN A 381 19.23 4.45 7.15
CA ASN A 381 20.07 3.93 6.08
C ASN A 381 19.31 3.72 4.77
N THR A 382 18.02 3.38 4.85
CA THR A 382 17.14 3.30 3.68
C THR A 382 16.87 4.68 3.08
N ALA A 383 16.61 5.69 3.92
CA ALA A 383 16.48 7.08 3.48
C ALA A 383 17.77 7.64 2.88
N ALA A 384 18.93 7.28 3.45
CA ALA A 384 20.24 7.65 2.90
C ALA A 384 20.43 7.09 1.47
N ARG A 385 20.15 5.79 1.27
CA ARG A 385 20.23 5.16 -0.06
C ARG A 385 19.22 5.76 -1.02
N ALA A 386 17.97 5.95 -0.58
CA ALA A 386 16.95 6.57 -1.39
C ALA A 386 17.41 7.94 -1.89
N LEU A 387 17.99 8.78 -1.03
CA LEU A 387 18.49 10.09 -1.42
C LEU A 387 19.62 10.02 -2.46
N MET A 388 20.51 9.03 -2.38
CA MET A 388 21.60 8.83 -3.34
C MET A 388 21.11 8.41 -4.74
N ASP A 389 20.01 7.67 -4.82
CA ASP A 389 19.45 7.17 -6.10
C ASP A 389 18.61 8.22 -6.83
N ARG A 390 18.11 9.23 -6.12
CA ARG A 390 17.30 10.31 -6.70
C ARG A 390 18.18 11.35 -7.40
N ARG A 391 17.58 12.09 -8.34
CA ARG A 391 18.26 13.17 -9.08
C ARG A 391 17.53 14.50 -9.08
N ARG A 392 16.29 14.54 -8.59
CA ARG A 392 15.42 15.72 -8.62
C ARG A 392 15.21 16.28 -7.22
N SER A 393 15.06 17.59 -7.15
CA SER A 393 14.77 18.30 -5.89
C SER A 393 13.42 17.90 -5.28
N ALA A 394 12.40 17.66 -6.11
CA ALA A 394 11.11 17.15 -5.64
C ALA A 394 11.25 15.82 -4.90
N ASP A 395 11.98 14.86 -5.48
CA ASP A 395 12.22 13.55 -4.86
C ASP A 395 12.94 13.67 -3.51
N ALA A 396 13.99 14.49 -3.46
CA ALA A 396 14.75 14.76 -2.24
C ALA A 396 13.87 15.38 -1.16
N ALA A 397 12.97 16.28 -1.55
CA ALA A 397 12.03 16.90 -0.62
C ALA A 397 10.98 15.90 -0.11
N GLN A 398 10.55 14.93 -0.91
CA GLN A 398 9.68 13.84 -0.45
C GLN A 398 10.40 12.95 0.58
N THR A 399 11.69 12.63 0.37
CA THR A 399 12.50 11.92 1.38
C THR A 399 12.65 12.72 2.67
N ALA A 400 12.78 14.05 2.59
CA ALA A 400 12.79 14.90 3.79
C ALA A 400 11.44 14.87 4.53
N VAL A 401 10.31 14.78 3.81
CA VAL A 401 8.98 14.57 4.41
C VAL A 401 8.88 13.19 5.08
N ASP A 402 9.40 12.13 4.45
CA ASP A 402 9.44 10.79 5.05
C ASP A 402 10.22 10.80 6.37
N CYS A 403 11.44 11.37 6.36
CA CYS A 403 12.27 11.51 7.56
C CYS A 403 11.56 12.29 8.67
N PHE A 404 10.87 13.39 8.33
CA PHE A 404 10.08 14.18 9.26
C PHE A 404 8.96 13.36 9.91
N LEU A 405 8.17 12.62 9.12
CA LEU A 405 7.07 11.77 9.61
C LEU A 405 7.57 10.61 10.48
N MET A 406 8.69 9.99 10.09
CA MET A 406 9.35 8.95 10.87
C MET A 406 10.04 9.47 12.13
N GLY A 407 10.18 10.79 12.28
CA GLY A 407 10.99 11.41 13.34
C GLY A 407 12.43 10.91 13.31
N VAL A 408 13.01 10.86 12.11
CA VAL A 408 14.40 10.50 11.84
C VAL A 408 15.14 11.78 11.45
N ASP A 409 16.19 12.11 12.20
CA ASP A 409 17.01 13.27 11.91
C ASP A 409 17.93 12.96 10.72
N MET A 410 17.91 13.84 9.71
CA MET A 410 18.81 13.74 8.58
C MET A 410 20.20 14.26 8.97
N THR A 411 21.24 13.55 8.54
CA THR A 411 22.62 13.93 8.82
C THR A 411 23.05 15.16 8.01
N ASP A 412 24.06 15.89 8.48
CA ASP A 412 24.63 17.03 7.74
C ASP A 412 25.08 16.64 6.31
N GLU A 413 25.50 15.39 6.11
CA GLU A 413 25.87 14.87 4.79
C GLU A 413 24.64 14.74 3.88
N GLN A 414 23.55 14.18 4.39
CA GLN A 414 22.29 14.09 3.64
C GLN A 414 21.73 15.48 3.32
N GLN A 415 21.82 16.42 4.26
CA GLN A 415 21.40 17.80 4.01
C GLN A 415 22.22 18.44 2.87
N ARG A 416 23.55 18.27 2.87
CA ARG A 416 24.42 18.73 1.76
C ARG A 416 24.10 18.06 0.43
N LEU A 417 23.67 16.80 0.43
CA LEU A 417 23.23 16.12 -0.79
C LEU A 417 21.95 16.77 -1.34
N ILE A 418 20.98 17.10 -0.49
CA ILE A 418 19.77 17.84 -0.90
C ILE A 418 20.16 19.18 -1.54
N ASP A 419 21.04 19.95 -0.89
CA ASP A 419 21.52 21.24 -1.44
C ASP A 419 22.17 21.07 -2.82
N ALA A 420 23.02 20.06 -2.98
CA ALA A 420 23.67 19.76 -4.25
C ALA A 420 22.65 19.36 -5.34
N MET A 421 21.59 18.62 -4.97
CA MET A 421 20.50 18.25 -5.88
C MET A 421 19.68 19.47 -6.29
N ILE A 422 19.33 20.37 -5.36
CA ILE A 422 18.63 21.63 -5.67
C ILE A 422 19.48 22.49 -6.62
N ALA A 423 20.78 22.59 -6.36
CA ALA A 423 21.69 23.36 -7.21
C ALA A 423 21.78 22.78 -8.63
N ALA A 424 21.80 21.45 -8.76
CA ALA A 424 21.88 20.74 -10.03
C ALA A 424 20.53 20.64 -10.77
N ASP A 425 19.39 20.79 -10.09
CA ASP A 425 18.08 20.66 -10.72
C ASP A 425 17.81 21.86 -11.65
N GLY A 426 17.50 21.55 -12.90
CA GLY A 426 17.13 22.53 -13.92
C GLY A 426 15.62 22.59 -14.18
N ASP A 427 14.83 21.76 -13.50
CA ASP A 427 13.39 21.68 -13.72
C ASP A 427 12.60 22.59 -12.77
N PHE A 428 11.87 23.54 -13.35
CA PHE A 428 11.12 24.56 -12.61
C PHE A 428 10.02 23.95 -11.73
N PHE A 429 9.33 22.90 -12.21
CA PHE A 429 8.21 22.29 -11.48
C PHE A 429 8.70 21.43 -10.31
N SER A 430 9.78 20.70 -10.51
CA SER A 430 10.49 19.95 -9.47
C SER A 430 10.95 20.86 -8.33
N LEU A 431 11.61 21.97 -8.67
CA LEU A 431 12.03 23.00 -7.70
C LEU A 431 10.82 23.64 -6.99
N GLY A 432 9.74 23.89 -7.72
CA GLY A 432 8.50 24.43 -7.18
C GLY A 432 7.82 23.48 -6.18
N GLU A 433 7.81 22.17 -6.47
CA GLU A 433 7.35 21.12 -5.57
C GLU A 433 8.25 21.03 -4.33
N GLY A 434 9.56 21.01 -4.52
CA GLY A 434 10.57 21.03 -3.46
C GLY A 434 10.37 22.21 -2.52
N LEU A 435 10.26 23.44 -3.05
CA LEU A 435 9.97 24.65 -2.26
C LEU A 435 8.70 24.50 -1.42
N GLY A 436 7.64 23.90 -1.97
CA GLY A 436 6.40 23.66 -1.23
C GLY A 436 6.56 22.66 -0.10
N CYS A 437 7.33 21.61 -0.32
CA CYS A 437 7.63 20.59 0.69
C CYS A 437 8.46 21.21 1.83
N PHE A 438 9.57 21.88 1.52
CA PHE A 438 10.43 22.49 2.53
C PHE A 438 9.73 23.61 3.29
N ALA A 439 8.93 24.45 2.63
CA ALA A 439 8.11 25.47 3.30
C ALA A 439 7.13 24.87 4.32
N ARG A 440 6.50 23.75 3.97
CA ARG A 440 5.60 23.01 4.86
C ARG A 440 6.34 22.39 6.03
N LEU A 441 7.52 21.80 5.81
CA LEU A 441 8.36 21.27 6.89
C LEU A 441 8.79 22.39 7.85
N HIS A 442 9.18 23.54 7.30
CA HIS A 442 9.54 24.73 8.07
C HIS A 442 8.38 25.24 8.93
N GLU A 443 7.16 25.28 8.37
CA GLU A 443 5.95 25.71 9.09
C GLU A 443 5.59 24.74 10.22
N LEU A 444 5.73 23.44 9.99
CA LEU A 444 5.30 22.40 10.93
C LEU A 444 6.34 22.06 12.01
N ARG A 445 7.60 22.52 11.88
CA ARG A 445 8.67 22.18 12.83
C ARG A 445 8.32 22.47 14.29
N GLU A 446 7.68 23.61 14.56
CA GLU A 446 7.36 24.03 15.93
C GLU A 446 6.24 23.16 16.50
N LEU A 447 5.24 22.87 15.68
CA LEU A 447 4.11 22.04 16.04
C LEU A 447 4.53 20.58 16.33
N TYR A 448 5.53 20.07 15.59
CA TYR A 448 6.08 18.72 15.76
C TYR A 448 7.30 18.66 16.69
N ASN A 449 7.67 19.78 17.31
CA ASN A 449 8.83 19.93 18.21
C ASN A 449 10.14 19.41 17.61
N ILE A 450 10.40 19.78 16.34
CA ILE A 450 11.61 19.44 15.61
C ILE A 450 12.57 20.63 15.64
N SER A 451 13.80 20.38 16.08
CA SER A 451 14.86 21.39 16.20
C SER A 451 15.60 21.69 14.90
N ASP A 452 15.43 20.85 13.87
CA ASP A 452 16.09 21.04 12.59
C ASP A 452 15.56 22.28 11.85
N ASN A 453 16.50 23.13 11.41
CA ASN A 453 16.23 24.35 10.66
C ASN A 453 16.80 24.30 9.23
N SER A 454 17.30 23.15 8.78
CA SER A 454 17.82 22.92 7.42
C SER A 454 16.79 23.27 6.34
N SER A 455 15.51 23.03 6.61
CA SER A 455 14.39 23.33 5.70
C SER A 455 14.40 24.77 5.19
N TYR A 456 14.82 25.75 6.00
CA TYR A 456 14.95 27.13 5.54
C TYR A 456 16.06 27.32 4.49
N GLY A 457 17.22 26.67 4.69
CA GLY A 457 18.32 26.71 3.71
C GLY A 457 17.93 26.10 2.37
N HIS A 458 17.19 24.98 2.41
CA HIS A 458 16.63 24.36 1.19
C HIS A 458 15.60 25.26 0.50
N MET A 459 14.73 25.92 1.26
CA MET A 459 13.79 26.91 0.71
C MET A 459 14.54 28.05 0.01
N ASP A 460 15.57 28.61 0.64
CA ASP A 460 16.36 29.72 0.10
C ASP A 460 17.06 29.32 -1.21
N SER A 461 17.68 28.14 -1.25
CA SER A 461 18.30 27.58 -2.45
C SER A 461 17.29 27.33 -3.59
N CYS A 462 16.13 26.75 -3.28
CA CYS A 462 15.04 26.56 -4.24
C CYS A 462 14.53 27.90 -4.77
N MET A 463 14.34 28.88 -3.89
CA MET A 463 13.85 30.21 -4.26
C MET A 463 14.82 30.88 -5.24
N GLY A 464 16.13 30.91 -4.95
CA GLY A 464 17.12 31.52 -5.85
C GLY A 464 17.16 30.88 -7.25
N LYS A 465 17.01 29.55 -7.32
CA LYS A 465 16.93 28.81 -8.59
C LYS A 465 15.64 29.11 -9.35
N LEU A 466 14.51 29.18 -8.64
CA LEU A 466 13.22 29.53 -9.23
C LEU A 466 13.19 30.97 -9.75
N MET A 467 13.77 31.93 -9.02
CA MET A 467 13.92 33.32 -9.48
C MET A 467 14.67 33.36 -10.81
N SER A 468 15.82 32.69 -10.87
CA SER A 468 16.66 32.65 -12.08
C SER A 468 15.96 32.00 -13.29
N ALA A 469 15.04 31.06 -13.06
CA ALA A 469 14.29 30.36 -14.10
C ALA A 469 12.97 31.04 -14.47
N LEU A 470 12.47 31.95 -13.63
CA LEU A 470 11.15 32.56 -13.76
C LEU A 470 10.95 33.28 -15.11
N PRO A 471 11.89 34.11 -15.63
CA PRO A 471 11.71 34.76 -16.92
C PRO A 471 11.47 33.79 -18.09
N ALA A 472 12.10 32.61 -18.05
CA ALA A 472 11.93 31.60 -19.09
C ALA A 472 10.51 31.01 -19.11
N MET A 473 9.78 31.10 -18.00
CA MET A 473 8.39 30.63 -17.89
C MET A 473 7.39 31.53 -18.61
N ALA A 474 7.82 32.69 -19.12
CA ALA A 474 6.98 33.55 -19.94
C ALA A 474 6.38 32.80 -21.13
N ASN A 475 7.13 31.88 -21.75
CA ASN A 475 6.70 31.15 -22.96
C ASN A 475 6.53 29.64 -22.71
N VAL A 476 5.95 29.28 -21.58
CA VAL A 476 5.66 27.88 -21.23
C VAL A 476 4.53 27.30 -22.10
N PRO A 477 4.53 25.99 -22.42
CA PRO A 477 3.38 25.33 -23.02
C PRO A 477 2.08 25.54 -22.23
N SER A 478 0.95 25.66 -22.92
CA SER A 478 -0.34 25.97 -22.28
C SER A 478 -0.80 24.93 -21.26
N GLU A 479 -0.41 23.66 -21.44
CA GLU A 479 -0.68 22.57 -20.49
C GLU A 479 -0.01 22.75 -19.12
N ASN A 480 1.10 23.50 -19.06
CA ASN A 480 1.88 23.74 -17.85
C ASN A 480 1.59 25.11 -17.22
N ALA A 481 0.74 25.94 -17.84
CA ALA A 481 0.49 27.30 -17.40
C ALA A 481 -0.06 27.37 -15.97
N GLU A 482 -1.03 26.52 -15.64
CA GLU A 482 -1.63 26.46 -14.30
C GLU A 482 -0.62 26.04 -13.23
N ASP A 483 0.24 25.08 -13.55
CA ASP A 483 1.32 24.63 -12.68
C ASP A 483 2.36 25.73 -12.45
N THR A 484 2.72 26.47 -13.50
CA THR A 484 3.59 27.65 -13.40
C THR A 484 2.96 28.72 -12.48
N VAL A 485 1.70 29.07 -12.70
CA VAL A 485 0.99 30.04 -11.85
C VAL A 485 0.95 29.59 -10.39
N ARG A 486 0.72 28.30 -10.13
CA ARG A 486 0.76 27.74 -8.77
C ARG A 486 2.12 27.91 -8.10
N VAL A 487 3.22 27.69 -8.83
CA VAL A 487 4.59 27.90 -8.30
C VAL A 487 4.85 29.38 -8.03
N ILE A 488 4.52 30.28 -8.97
CA ILE A 488 4.73 31.73 -8.80
C ILE A 488 3.93 32.27 -7.60
N ARG A 489 2.67 31.84 -7.45
CA ARG A 489 1.83 32.20 -6.30
C ARG A 489 2.43 31.74 -4.98
N ARG A 490 2.99 30.53 -4.94
CA ARG A 490 3.69 30.02 -3.77
C ARG A 490 4.92 30.87 -3.45
N MET A 491 5.74 31.21 -4.45
CA MET A 491 6.90 32.10 -4.28
C MET A 491 6.45 33.44 -3.68
N PHE A 492 5.45 34.08 -4.29
CA PHE A 492 4.90 35.34 -3.81
C PHE A 492 4.40 35.26 -2.36
N SER A 493 3.63 34.23 -2.00
CA SER A 493 3.13 34.04 -0.65
C SER A 493 4.26 33.93 0.38
N LEU A 494 5.39 33.29 0.03
CA LEU A 494 6.55 33.15 0.92
C LEU A 494 7.31 34.48 1.07
N THR A 495 7.39 35.29 0.00
CA THR A 495 7.99 36.64 0.08
C THR A 495 7.15 37.62 0.91
N GLY A 496 5.87 37.36 1.12
CA GLY A 496 5.03 38.14 2.03
C GLY A 496 5.24 37.85 3.52
N GLY A 497 6.11 36.87 3.85
CA GLY A 497 6.34 36.43 5.22
C GLY A 497 7.79 36.02 5.46
N VAL A 498 8.03 34.72 5.60
CA VAL A 498 9.33 34.17 6.05
C VAL A 498 10.50 34.41 5.08
N MET A 499 10.24 34.79 3.83
CA MET A 499 11.26 35.04 2.79
C MET A 499 11.20 36.47 2.24
N ALA A 500 10.93 37.45 3.10
CA ALA A 500 10.73 38.85 2.70
C ALA A 500 11.92 39.47 1.95
N HIS A 501 13.15 39.00 2.16
CA HIS A 501 14.35 39.48 1.46
C HIS A 501 14.33 39.20 -0.05
N TRP A 502 13.55 38.23 -0.51
CA TRP A 502 13.40 37.91 -1.95
C TRP A 502 12.35 38.77 -2.66
N ARG A 503 11.66 39.67 -1.95
CA ARG A 503 10.52 40.42 -2.49
C ARG A 503 10.90 41.28 -3.69
N ASP A 504 11.98 42.04 -3.58
CA ASP A 504 12.45 42.95 -4.62
C ASP A 504 12.93 42.16 -5.85
N THR A 505 13.68 41.07 -5.64
CA THR A 505 14.11 40.18 -6.72
C THR A 505 12.93 39.53 -7.44
N LEU A 506 11.89 39.10 -6.71
CA LEU A 506 10.68 38.57 -7.34
C LEU A 506 10.01 39.62 -8.24
N GLU A 507 9.95 40.88 -7.80
CA GLU A 507 9.40 41.97 -8.61
C GLU A 507 10.22 42.16 -9.91
N GLU A 508 11.55 42.20 -9.81
CA GLU A 508 12.46 42.33 -10.96
C GLU A 508 12.30 41.20 -11.98
N GLU A 509 12.21 39.95 -11.51
CA GLU A 509 12.06 38.78 -12.39
C GLU A 509 10.64 38.71 -13.00
N LEU A 510 9.60 39.12 -12.28
CA LEU A 510 8.25 39.27 -12.83
C LEU A 510 8.18 40.37 -13.89
N LEU A 511 8.88 41.49 -13.69
CA LEU A 511 9.03 42.54 -14.71
C LEU A 511 9.74 42.00 -15.95
N THR A 512 10.77 41.18 -15.78
CA THR A 512 11.48 40.53 -16.90
C THR A 512 10.58 39.53 -17.63
N LEU A 513 9.82 38.70 -16.92
CA LEU A 513 8.83 37.78 -17.49
C LEU A 513 7.77 38.54 -18.30
N THR A 514 7.24 39.63 -17.74
CA THR A 514 6.22 40.45 -18.41
C THR A 514 6.76 41.29 -19.57
N ALA A 515 8.08 41.48 -19.66
CA ALA A 515 8.74 42.12 -20.80
C ALA A 515 9.03 41.16 -21.97
N ALA A 516 8.87 39.84 -21.80
CA ALA A 516 9.14 38.84 -22.83
C ALA A 516 8.31 39.08 -24.12
N ARG A 517 8.88 38.70 -25.27
CA ARG A 517 8.22 38.86 -26.57
C ARG A 517 7.02 37.92 -26.72
N ASP A 518 7.25 36.64 -26.46
CA ASP A 518 6.23 35.59 -26.53
C ASP A 518 5.80 35.23 -25.10
N LYS A 519 4.48 35.22 -24.89
CA LYS A 519 3.88 35.12 -23.56
C LYS A 519 2.73 34.14 -23.58
N GLN A 520 2.78 33.17 -22.67
CA GLN A 520 1.64 32.38 -22.29
C GLN A 520 0.69 33.28 -21.48
N ALA A 521 -0.57 33.37 -21.93
CA ALA A 521 -1.50 34.38 -21.46
C ALA A 521 -1.86 34.25 -19.97
N GLU A 522 -2.05 33.04 -19.46
CA GLU A 522 -2.38 32.78 -18.05
C GLU A 522 -1.23 33.13 -17.11
N VAL A 523 0.01 32.74 -17.46
CA VAL A 523 1.21 33.11 -16.69
C VAL A 523 1.40 34.63 -16.72
N TYR A 524 1.19 35.27 -17.87
CA TYR A 524 1.29 36.71 -18.01
C TYR A 524 0.26 37.47 -17.17
N GLY A 525 -0.99 36.99 -17.16
CA GLY A 525 -2.05 37.54 -16.31
C GLY A 525 -1.73 37.40 -14.82
N ALA A 526 -1.26 36.22 -14.40
CA ALA A 526 -0.86 35.99 -13.03
C ALA A 526 0.28 36.92 -12.60
N ALA A 527 1.32 37.07 -13.44
CA ALA A 527 2.45 37.96 -13.17
C ALA A 527 2.01 39.44 -13.06
N MET A 528 1.15 39.91 -13.97
CA MET A 528 0.59 41.27 -13.90
C MET A 528 -0.24 41.48 -12.64
N GLY A 529 -1.03 40.49 -12.23
CA GLY A 529 -1.79 40.57 -10.97
C GLY A 529 -0.89 40.64 -9.74
N LEU A 530 0.20 39.88 -9.70
CA LEU A 530 1.15 39.93 -8.59
C LEU A 530 1.92 41.26 -8.53
N LEU A 531 2.30 41.82 -9.69
CA LEU A 531 2.91 43.15 -9.76
C LEU A 531 1.94 44.25 -9.29
N TYR A 532 0.66 44.16 -9.66
CA TYR A 532 -0.36 45.05 -9.15
C TYR A 532 -0.60 44.87 -7.64
N ALA A 533 -0.55 43.63 -7.13
CA ALA A 533 -0.64 43.35 -5.70
C ALA A 533 0.61 43.80 -4.92
N MET A 534 1.76 43.95 -5.58
CA MET A 534 2.97 44.59 -5.04
C MET A 534 2.82 46.11 -4.98
N ASP A 535 2.32 46.71 -6.06
CA ASP A 535 2.12 48.15 -6.19
C ASP A 535 0.85 48.45 -6.99
N HIS A 536 -0.19 48.90 -6.28
CA HIS A 536 -1.48 49.27 -6.88
C HIS A 536 -1.37 50.43 -7.89
N SER A 537 -0.28 51.22 -7.86
CA SER A 537 -0.04 52.28 -8.84
C SER A 537 0.16 51.73 -10.27
N ARG A 538 0.56 50.46 -10.40
CA ARG A 538 0.76 49.74 -11.66
C ARG A 538 -0.52 49.27 -12.34
N ARG A 539 -1.71 49.59 -11.81
CA ARG A 539 -3.01 49.24 -12.42
C ARG A 539 -3.04 49.51 -13.93
N GLY A 540 -2.52 50.67 -14.35
CA GLY A 540 -2.48 51.06 -15.75
C GLY A 540 -1.70 50.10 -16.66
N GLU A 541 -0.67 49.42 -16.15
CA GLU A 541 0.10 48.41 -16.89
C GLU A 541 -0.76 47.17 -17.17
N THR A 542 -1.46 46.66 -16.15
CA THR A 542 -2.38 45.53 -16.27
C THR A 542 -3.56 45.84 -17.20
N GLU A 543 -4.13 47.04 -17.09
CA GLU A 543 -5.18 47.46 -18.02
C GLU A 543 -4.68 47.58 -19.47
N ASN A 544 -3.46 48.07 -19.68
CA ASN A 544 -2.86 48.16 -21.01
C ASN A 544 -2.58 46.78 -21.60
N ALA A 545 -2.17 45.81 -20.78
CA ALA A 545 -2.03 44.42 -21.18
C ALA A 545 -3.38 43.84 -21.65
N MET A 546 -4.46 44.06 -20.88
CA MET A 546 -5.81 43.63 -21.25
C MET A 546 -6.30 44.28 -22.56
N ARG A 547 -6.07 45.59 -22.73
CA ARG A 547 -6.36 46.31 -23.99
C ARG A 547 -5.60 45.75 -25.19
N GLY A 548 -4.41 45.17 -24.97
CA GLY A 548 -3.65 44.46 -25.99
C GLY A 548 -4.40 43.24 -26.54
N TYR A 549 -5.01 42.44 -25.66
CA TYR A 549 -5.83 41.29 -26.06
C TYR A 549 -7.09 41.70 -26.81
N LEU A 550 -7.79 42.76 -26.35
CA LEU A 550 -9.00 43.29 -27.00
C LEU A 550 -8.77 43.72 -28.46
N LYS A 551 -7.63 44.36 -28.73
CA LYS A 551 -7.25 44.85 -30.07
C LYS A 551 -6.69 43.76 -31.00
N GLY A 552 -6.55 42.53 -30.52
CA GLY A 552 -5.99 41.41 -31.26
C GLY A 552 -6.96 40.76 -32.27
N SER A 553 -6.47 39.72 -32.96
CA SER A 553 -7.32 38.84 -33.77
C SER A 553 -8.28 38.01 -32.90
N SER A 554 -9.22 37.26 -33.49
CA SER A 554 -10.13 36.39 -32.72
C SER A 554 -9.38 35.41 -31.82
N GLU A 555 -8.31 34.79 -32.33
CA GLU A 555 -7.47 33.86 -31.57
C GLU A 555 -6.76 34.55 -30.38
N VAL A 556 -6.29 35.79 -30.57
CA VAL A 556 -5.67 36.57 -29.48
C VAL A 556 -6.72 36.97 -28.44
N ARG A 557 -7.94 37.35 -28.85
CA ARG A 557 -9.03 37.62 -27.90
C ARG A 557 -9.38 36.40 -27.05
N LYS A 558 -9.40 35.20 -27.63
CA LYS A 558 -9.62 33.95 -26.86
C LYS A 558 -8.57 33.76 -25.76
N GLN A 559 -7.31 34.10 -26.04
CA GLN A 559 -6.24 34.08 -25.03
C GLN A 559 -6.47 35.08 -23.88
N GLY A 560 -7.25 36.14 -24.11
CA GLY A 560 -7.67 37.08 -23.07
C GLY A 560 -8.40 36.40 -21.91
N ALA A 561 -9.16 35.33 -22.16
CA ALA A 561 -9.78 34.55 -21.09
C ALA A 561 -8.76 33.83 -20.20
N ALA A 562 -7.70 33.28 -20.79
CA ALA A 562 -6.60 32.67 -20.05
C ALA A 562 -5.83 33.73 -19.25
N PHE A 563 -5.60 34.92 -19.82
CA PHE A 563 -5.03 36.06 -19.10
C PHE A 563 -5.87 36.45 -17.88
N LEU A 564 -7.18 36.57 -18.03
CA LEU A 564 -8.09 36.86 -16.91
C LEU A 564 -8.06 35.75 -15.85
N LYS A 565 -8.02 34.47 -16.25
CA LYS A 565 -7.86 33.34 -15.32
C LYS A 565 -6.62 33.50 -14.45
N GLY A 566 -5.48 33.80 -15.07
CA GLY A 566 -4.23 34.05 -14.37
C GLY A 566 -4.32 35.25 -13.43
N LEU A 567 -4.80 36.38 -13.93
CA LEU A 567 -4.92 37.64 -13.19
C LEU A 567 -5.84 37.50 -11.97
N PHE A 568 -7.02 36.90 -12.12
CA PHE A 568 -7.97 36.74 -11.01
C PHE A 568 -7.49 35.74 -9.97
N SER A 569 -6.64 34.79 -10.36
CA SER A 569 -6.01 33.88 -9.41
C SER A 569 -5.01 34.58 -8.47
N THR A 570 -4.51 35.76 -8.82
CA THR A 570 -3.48 36.50 -8.07
C THR A 570 -3.95 37.84 -7.51
N ALA A 571 -4.82 38.56 -8.22
CA ALA A 571 -5.35 39.87 -7.82
C ALA A 571 -6.76 40.10 -8.37
N GLY A 572 -7.77 39.48 -7.75
CA GLY A 572 -9.19 39.66 -8.12
C GLY A 572 -9.75 41.03 -7.75
N ASP A 573 -9.19 41.71 -6.76
CA ASP A 573 -9.61 43.03 -6.28
C ASP A 573 -9.53 44.12 -7.37
N ILE A 574 -8.73 43.91 -8.42
CA ILE A 574 -8.66 44.80 -9.58
C ILE A 574 -10.04 45.02 -10.24
N MET A 575 -10.91 44.00 -10.20
CA MET A 575 -12.30 44.04 -10.70
C MET A 575 -13.24 44.83 -9.79
N LEU A 576 -12.92 44.98 -8.50
CA LEU A 576 -13.80 45.59 -7.51
C LEU A 576 -13.43 47.04 -7.21
N ALA A 577 -12.23 47.48 -7.60
CA ALA A 577 -11.77 48.83 -7.32
C ALA A 577 -12.52 49.91 -8.12
N ASP A 578 -12.86 49.67 -9.39
CA ASP A 578 -13.68 50.55 -10.22
C ASP A 578 -14.27 49.81 -11.45
N ASP A 579 -15.14 50.50 -12.20
CA ASP A 579 -15.82 49.96 -13.38
C ASP A 579 -14.92 49.78 -14.62
N SER A 580 -13.69 50.31 -14.64
CA SER A 580 -12.82 50.31 -15.83
C SER A 580 -12.51 48.88 -16.30
N PHE A 581 -12.16 48.02 -15.34
CA PHE A 581 -11.73 46.65 -15.62
C PHE A 581 -12.92 45.74 -15.96
N ILE A 582 -14.06 45.97 -15.31
CA ILE A 582 -15.32 45.30 -15.63
C ILE A 582 -15.73 45.63 -17.08
N ARG A 583 -15.64 46.90 -17.51
CA ARG A 583 -15.93 47.30 -18.89
C ARG A 583 -15.02 46.60 -19.92
N MET A 584 -13.73 46.47 -19.64
CA MET A 584 -12.81 45.75 -20.54
C MET A 584 -13.10 44.24 -20.59
N THR A 585 -13.50 43.66 -19.48
CA THR A 585 -13.92 42.24 -19.41
C THR A 585 -15.21 42.02 -20.21
N ASP A 586 -16.17 42.94 -20.07
CA ASP A 586 -17.42 42.95 -20.83
C ASP A 586 -17.18 43.11 -22.34
N GLU A 587 -16.33 44.04 -22.74
CA GLU A 587 -15.93 44.24 -24.14
C GLU A 587 -15.26 42.99 -24.72
N LEU A 588 -14.43 42.29 -23.93
CA LEU A 588 -13.84 41.02 -24.37
C LEU A 588 -14.92 39.99 -24.66
N LEU A 589 -15.84 39.77 -23.73
CA LEU A 589 -16.86 38.74 -23.86
C LEU A 589 -17.88 39.03 -24.96
N THR A 590 -18.29 40.29 -25.11
CA THR A 590 -19.27 40.73 -26.11
C THR A 590 -18.70 40.81 -27.53
N SER A 591 -17.38 40.91 -27.69
CA SER A 591 -16.71 40.95 -29.00
C SER A 591 -16.44 39.56 -29.60
N LEU A 592 -16.67 38.47 -28.87
CA LEU A 592 -16.45 37.11 -29.32
C LEU A 592 -17.68 36.56 -30.06
N SER A 593 -17.42 35.69 -31.05
CA SER A 593 -18.50 34.92 -31.66
C SER A 593 -19.09 33.91 -30.65
N HIS A 594 -20.31 33.43 -30.89
CA HIS A 594 -20.93 32.43 -30.01
C HIS A 594 -20.07 31.17 -29.86
N LEU A 595 -19.44 30.68 -30.94
CA LEU A 595 -18.56 29.52 -30.89
C LEU A 595 -17.27 29.80 -30.09
N ASP A 596 -16.65 30.96 -30.28
CA ASP A 596 -15.46 31.36 -29.53
C ASP A 596 -15.77 31.55 -28.04
N PHE A 597 -16.95 32.07 -27.71
CA PHE A 597 -17.42 32.20 -26.33
C PHE A 597 -17.57 30.84 -25.65
N LEU A 598 -18.20 29.86 -26.32
CA LEU A 598 -18.34 28.50 -25.80
C LEU A 598 -16.98 27.83 -25.57
N GLU A 599 -15.98 28.11 -26.42
CA GLU A 599 -14.60 27.60 -26.27
C GLU A 599 -13.93 28.14 -25.01
N ILE A 600 -14.09 29.44 -24.70
CA ILE A 600 -13.45 30.07 -23.52
C ILE A 600 -14.24 29.92 -22.21
N LEU A 601 -15.53 29.56 -22.29
CA LEU A 601 -16.45 29.52 -21.16
C LEU A 601 -15.94 28.66 -19.97
N PRO A 602 -15.37 27.46 -20.17
CA PRO A 602 -14.80 26.68 -19.06
C PRO A 602 -13.68 27.43 -18.32
N SER A 603 -12.79 28.09 -19.07
CA SER A 603 -11.69 28.88 -18.50
C SER A 603 -12.22 30.08 -17.71
N MET A 604 -13.22 30.78 -18.25
CA MET A 604 -13.87 31.89 -17.55
C MET A 604 -14.60 31.44 -16.28
N LYS A 605 -15.26 30.28 -16.29
CA LYS A 605 -15.87 29.72 -15.07
C LYS A 605 -14.82 29.44 -13.99
N LEU A 606 -13.64 28.93 -14.37
CA LEU A 606 -12.52 28.75 -13.44
C LEU A 606 -11.97 30.08 -12.93
N ALA A 607 -11.82 31.07 -13.82
CA ALA A 607 -11.36 32.42 -13.46
C ALA A 607 -12.27 33.07 -12.41
N PHE A 608 -13.59 32.96 -12.57
CA PHE A 608 -14.56 33.47 -11.59
C PHE A 608 -14.67 32.60 -10.33
N GLY A 609 -14.16 31.38 -10.34
CA GLY A 609 -14.10 30.49 -9.17
C GLY A 609 -13.13 30.97 -8.07
N TYR A 610 -12.24 31.92 -8.37
CA TYR A 610 -11.35 32.53 -7.37
C TYR A 610 -12.03 33.61 -6.51
N PHE A 611 -13.22 34.08 -6.90
CA PHE A 611 -13.99 35.07 -6.13
C PHE A 611 -14.91 34.40 -5.11
N THR A 612 -15.12 35.08 -3.99
CA THR A 612 -16.13 34.70 -3.01
C THR A 612 -17.54 34.92 -3.55
N PRO A 613 -18.56 34.24 -3.00
CA PRO A 613 -19.95 34.47 -3.41
C PRO A 613 -20.43 35.91 -3.28
N SER A 614 -19.81 36.73 -2.41
CA SER A 614 -20.16 38.15 -2.28
C SER A 614 -19.57 39.00 -3.40
N GLU A 615 -18.30 38.79 -3.72
CA GLU A 615 -17.61 39.49 -4.80
C GLU A 615 -18.25 39.14 -6.16
N ILE A 616 -18.65 37.88 -6.37
CA ILE A 616 -19.39 37.47 -7.58
C ILE A 616 -20.70 38.27 -7.73
N ARG A 617 -21.46 38.49 -6.65
CA ARG A 617 -22.71 39.27 -6.71
C ARG A 617 -22.46 40.73 -7.05
N GLU A 618 -21.38 41.29 -6.54
CA GLU A 618 -21.00 42.67 -6.83
C GLU A 618 -20.57 42.84 -8.28
N ILE A 619 -19.68 41.97 -8.78
CA ILE A 619 -19.28 41.92 -10.19
C ILE A 619 -20.50 41.72 -11.09
N ALA A 620 -21.41 40.81 -10.75
CA ALA A 620 -22.63 40.57 -11.51
C ALA A 620 -23.54 41.80 -11.57
N ARG A 621 -23.69 42.55 -10.46
CA ARG A 621 -24.48 43.79 -10.44
C ARG A 621 -23.85 44.86 -11.35
N SER A 622 -22.53 45.05 -11.26
CA SER A 622 -21.83 46.02 -12.10
C SER A 622 -21.89 45.64 -13.58
N ALA A 623 -21.78 44.35 -13.92
CA ALA A 623 -21.95 43.85 -15.28
C ALA A 623 -23.40 44.04 -15.79
N ALA A 624 -24.42 43.75 -14.97
CA ALA A 624 -25.83 44.02 -15.32
C ALA A 624 -26.07 45.50 -15.62
N ALA A 625 -25.50 46.40 -14.81
CA ALA A 625 -25.62 47.84 -15.00
C ALA A 625 -25.02 48.31 -16.34
N LEU A 626 -23.97 47.65 -16.86
CA LEU A 626 -23.41 47.95 -18.19
C LEU A 626 -24.40 47.67 -19.33
N HIS A 627 -25.28 46.68 -19.16
CA HIS A 627 -26.30 46.28 -20.14
C HIS A 627 -27.70 46.83 -19.83
N GLY A 628 -27.83 47.73 -18.84
CA GLY A 628 -29.10 48.34 -18.47
C GLY A 628 -30.08 47.42 -17.72
N ALA A 629 -29.59 46.34 -17.10
CA ALA A 629 -30.35 45.42 -16.25
C ALA A 629 -30.05 45.63 -14.76
N ASP A 630 -30.91 45.11 -13.87
CA ASP A 630 -30.64 45.02 -12.44
C ASP A 630 -29.96 43.68 -12.11
N GLY A 631 -29.12 43.63 -11.07
CA GLY A 631 -28.52 42.38 -10.59
C GLY A 631 -29.56 41.34 -10.14
N THR A 632 -30.80 41.75 -9.85
CA THR A 632 -31.92 40.83 -9.56
C THR A 632 -32.48 40.13 -10.81
N ASP A 633 -32.30 40.72 -12.00
CA ASP A 633 -32.75 40.15 -13.27
C ASP A 633 -31.91 38.92 -13.67
N ILE A 634 -30.62 38.91 -13.33
CA ILE A 634 -29.70 37.79 -13.57
C ILE A 634 -30.13 36.53 -12.79
N THR A 635 -30.62 36.70 -11.56
CA THR A 635 -31.06 35.59 -10.69
C THR A 635 -32.47 35.08 -10.99
N ASN A 636 -33.28 35.88 -11.69
CA ASN A 636 -34.67 35.57 -12.02
C ASN A 636 -34.87 35.19 -13.50
N ALA A 637 -33.81 35.10 -14.29
CA ALA A 637 -33.90 34.64 -15.67
C ALA A 637 -34.40 33.18 -15.70
N GLU A 638 -35.58 32.94 -16.29
CA GLU A 638 -35.98 31.59 -16.68
C GLU A 638 -34.86 31.02 -17.56
N MET A 639 -34.35 29.83 -17.24
CA MET A 639 -33.44 29.11 -18.13
C MET A 639 -34.19 28.76 -19.41
N ILE A 640 -34.18 29.68 -20.38
CA ILE A 640 -34.64 29.41 -21.73
C ILE A 640 -33.53 28.62 -22.39
N ASP A 641 -33.85 27.42 -22.85
CA ASP A 641 -32.95 26.61 -23.66
C ASP A 641 -32.45 27.45 -24.85
N GLU A 642 -31.13 27.58 -24.96
CA GLU A 642 -30.49 28.49 -25.90
C GLU A 642 -30.81 28.11 -27.36
N GLY A 643 -31.03 26.81 -27.63
CA GLY A 643 -31.50 26.31 -28.91
C GLY A 643 -32.92 26.79 -29.24
N LEU A 644 -33.82 26.79 -28.25
CA LEU A 644 -35.18 27.33 -28.35
C LEU A 644 -35.18 28.85 -28.54
N PHE A 645 -34.29 29.61 -27.91
CA PHE A 645 -34.18 31.05 -28.11
C PHE A 645 -33.68 31.40 -29.52
N VAL A 646 -32.62 30.75 -29.99
CA VAL A 646 -32.09 30.95 -31.35
C VAL A 646 -33.12 30.53 -32.41
N TYR A 647 -33.84 29.44 -32.17
CA TYR A 647 -34.95 29.00 -33.03
C TYR A 647 -36.09 30.03 -33.06
N GLY A 648 -36.53 30.50 -31.88
CA GLY A 648 -37.60 31.50 -31.77
C GLY A 648 -37.25 32.80 -32.49
N ARG A 649 -36.00 33.27 -32.36
CA ARG A 649 -35.54 34.48 -33.04
C ARG A 649 -35.47 34.32 -34.57
N LYS A 650 -35.04 33.15 -35.08
CA LYS A 650 -35.12 32.83 -36.52
C LYS A 650 -36.57 32.79 -37.01
N LEU A 651 -37.45 32.20 -36.21
CA LEU A 651 -38.88 32.13 -36.52
C LEU A 651 -39.50 33.53 -36.56
N ASP A 652 -39.13 34.43 -35.64
CA ASP A 652 -39.58 35.83 -35.62
C ASP A 652 -39.06 36.61 -36.84
N GLU A 653 -37.81 36.39 -37.26
CA GLU A 653 -37.27 36.97 -38.50
C GLU A 653 -38.03 36.49 -39.75
N GLU A 654 -38.35 35.18 -39.84
CA GLU A 654 -39.16 34.61 -40.91
C GLU A 654 -40.62 35.10 -40.89
N ILE A 655 -41.21 35.23 -39.71
CA ILE A 655 -42.56 35.77 -39.52
C ILE A 655 -42.60 37.25 -39.91
N ALA A 656 -41.59 38.04 -39.52
CA ALA A 656 -41.47 39.45 -39.91
C ALA A 656 -41.26 39.63 -41.43
N LEU A 657 -40.53 38.71 -42.08
CA LEU A 657 -40.40 38.66 -43.54
C LEU A 657 -41.72 38.31 -44.23
N ASN A 658 -42.47 37.33 -43.70
CA ASN A 658 -43.76 36.91 -44.25
C ASN A 658 -44.88 37.95 -44.00
N LEU A 659 -44.86 38.64 -42.87
CA LEU A 659 -45.80 39.74 -42.56
C LEU A 659 -45.53 40.99 -43.42
N LYS A 660 -44.28 41.21 -43.86
CA LYS A 660 -43.96 42.26 -44.84
C LYS A 660 -44.28 41.86 -46.29
N GLY A 661 -44.49 40.58 -46.57
CA GLY A 661 -44.86 40.04 -47.89
C GLY A 661 -46.36 39.83 -48.14
N GLY A 662 -47.22 40.02 -47.13
CA GLY A 662 -48.65 39.71 -47.21
C GLY A 662 -49.51 40.77 -47.92
N SER A 663 -49.35 40.93 -49.23
CA SER A 663 -50.33 41.58 -50.11
C SER A 663 -51.27 40.56 -50.77
N ARG A 664 -52.55 40.60 -50.34
CA ARG A 664 -53.80 40.28 -51.06
C ARG A 664 -53.99 38.91 -51.76
N LEU A 665 -54.96 38.16 -51.20
CA LEU A 665 -56.12 37.50 -51.84
C LEU A 665 -55.98 36.92 -53.26
N GLY A 666 -56.25 35.61 -53.37
CA GLY A 666 -56.55 34.90 -54.63
C GLY A 666 -56.44 33.40 -54.46
#